data_AF-A0A940PQR1-F1
#
_entry.id   AF-A0A940PQR1-F1
#
_cell.length_a   1.000
_cell.length_b   1.000
_cell.length_c   1.000
_cell.angle_alpha   90.00
_cell.angle_beta   90.00
_cell.angle_gamma   90.00
#
_symmetry.space_group_name_H-M   'P 1'
#
loop_
_entity.id
_entity.type
_entity.pdbx_description
1 polymer ?
#
loop_
_entity_poly.entity_id
_entity_poly.type
_entity_poly.pdbx_seq_one_letter_code
_entity_poly.pdbx_strand_id
1 'polypeptide(L)'
;MNLKQKLVRKIMNYTGMSQYVDQAFENSKSVEQKLKELSSITGQISEGTGHQAAALESASETIQELSKSIATVSRNATSLTSSADETASAIQEMVASIQQVAGNSDSTSKSVEKISASIGDMAESVKGVAGNAEGLTASAAATAAAINQMVASIEQVAESSESTTGSVEQISVSIEAMGKLIKGVAGNADSVNSSANETSDAIQEMVTSIQQVAGNSQSTAGSVEQVSVAIEQMGKSIRGVADNAQSLTESAQETSLAIQEMVASIHQVAGNSESTKGSVEEISISIEQMGKSLKGIAVNAESLTASTQETAVAIEEMVISIEQVAGNSQSTTRSVEEISVSIEQMGESIQGVLENAESMSTSAKETSDAIQEMVACIQQVAGNSNSTSSSVEQVSVSIEQMGISIKGVAHNAASLTASSKEMSDKIEEMAASVQQVEGDSQVTAISVEKISASIEQMDKSIKGVAGNAEQLQNSAWQTSASVQQMTASIEQVAQNVGNVNELTRKIQVAAQNGQNSITQSLSGMKDIEEVIRQASDAMTNLGKSSRQMDSIIELIYYMAEQTNLLALNVAVQVARAGENGKGFAVVAGEMQKLAQYSSNATKEITQLIKTIQSETCDAINVIAVGTDKVEQSKRLADDARVAIENIDTEVDIITREVRQITNANEQQSKASKEIVKCVVALTGQADMVTSATKEQAKGVTEIIKDVVNAREKVRQVTVAMVEQKKQIKHIVRAVENVTNQVEMVTKGTTKQAAGVEDIIKGVANAREQIRQITSATVEQAKQGRYIVKAAENVTKQAEMVTQATKSQAQDVKEVIKGVINTREQTRQITIATGEQAKHGERIVLAVESITNQAEMVTASTEEQVQAMNVIIKGVTNAREQVGQITAATVEQAKHGRDIINAVENVTIQADMVTLSTKAQVVGVDEIIQGVSNSREQVRQIALATAEQAKYGRYIVSAVHNVSNQIETVTKATKEQAAGVEKMIEGIANARERVRQIYVATVEQAEHGKDIVYAADNVSRRAKIIAKATKEQAHSVEEVVQGINNAREQVHQIKVATLEQSRHGQDIIKSVYNVTKQAAEVTEGAKAELQQMGRLDLTITEIEQVMLQNIDDAKRTIAETKELVQKSSMIQKLLLVLQS
;
A
#
# COMPACT_ATOMS: atom_id res chain seq x y z
N MET A 1 -8.52 2.90 -236.24
CA MET A 1 -9.44 3.89 -235.62
C MET A 1 -10.35 3.19 -234.61
N ASN A 2 -11.21 3.93 -233.91
CA ASN A 2 -12.09 3.44 -232.85
C ASN A 2 -13.13 2.40 -233.32
N LEU A 3 -12.77 1.12 -233.23
CA LEU A 3 -13.69 0.05 -232.82
C LEU A 3 -13.04 -0.95 -231.84
N LYS A 4 -11.75 -0.74 -231.50
CA LYS A 4 -10.95 -1.58 -230.59
C LYS A 4 -11.50 -1.65 -229.15
N GLN A 5 -12.42 -0.77 -228.76
CA GLN A 5 -13.08 -0.77 -227.45
C GLN A 5 -14.38 -1.60 -227.39
N LYS A 6 -14.98 -2.02 -228.52
CA LYS A 6 -16.35 -2.59 -228.50
C LYS A 6 -16.47 -4.11 -228.62
N LEU A 7 -15.36 -4.82 -228.79
CA LEU A 7 -15.37 -6.30 -228.82
C LEU A 7 -14.39 -7.00 -227.86
N VAL A 8 -13.68 -6.25 -227.02
CA VAL A 8 -13.23 -6.78 -225.72
C VAL A 8 -14.45 -7.35 -224.96
N ARG A 9 -15.64 -6.76 -225.16
CA ARG A 9 -16.97 -7.28 -224.78
C ARG A 9 -17.45 -8.58 -225.44
N LYS A 10 -16.81 -9.17 -226.47
CA LYS A 10 -17.07 -10.58 -226.85
C LYS A 10 -16.00 -11.55 -226.35
N ILE A 11 -14.74 -11.11 -226.22
CA ILE A 11 -13.66 -12.01 -225.76
C ILE A 11 -13.87 -12.40 -224.29
N MET A 12 -14.38 -11.48 -223.44
CA MET A 12 -14.75 -11.81 -222.06
C MET A 12 -16.14 -12.47 -221.90
N ASN A 13 -17.00 -12.47 -222.93
CA ASN A 13 -18.33 -13.12 -222.86
C ASN A 13 -18.33 -14.61 -223.27
N TYR A 14 -17.17 -15.20 -223.59
CA TYR A 14 -17.09 -16.56 -224.15
C TYR A 14 -16.13 -17.52 -223.39
N THR A 15 -15.46 -17.05 -222.33
CA THR A 15 -14.30 -17.74 -221.73
C THR A 15 -14.41 -18.01 -220.22
N GLY A 16 -15.50 -17.61 -219.56
CA GLY A 16 -15.73 -17.86 -218.13
C GLY A 16 -14.80 -17.10 -217.15
N MET A 17 -13.93 -16.23 -217.67
CA MET A 17 -12.81 -15.64 -216.92
C MET A 17 -13.23 -14.73 -215.74
N SER A 18 -14.46 -14.21 -215.71
CA SER A 18 -14.99 -13.39 -214.62
C SER A 18 -14.92 -14.12 -213.27
N GLN A 19 -15.30 -15.40 -213.22
CA GLN A 19 -15.32 -16.17 -211.97
C GLN A 19 -13.92 -16.29 -211.33
N TYR A 20 -12.85 -16.36 -212.14
CA TYR A 20 -11.49 -16.45 -211.60
C TYR A 20 -10.98 -15.12 -211.03
N VAL A 21 -11.40 -13.98 -211.58
CA VAL A 21 -11.05 -12.65 -211.04
C VAL A 21 -11.80 -12.39 -209.73
N ASP A 22 -13.09 -12.69 -209.69
CA ASP A 22 -13.90 -12.55 -208.48
C ASP A 22 -13.40 -13.48 -207.35
N GLN A 23 -13.04 -14.73 -207.68
CA GLN A 23 -12.47 -15.68 -206.72
C GLN A 23 -11.07 -15.26 -206.23
N ALA A 24 -10.23 -14.66 -207.09
CA ALA A 24 -8.94 -14.10 -206.68
C ALA A 24 -9.12 -12.88 -205.76
N PHE A 25 -10.16 -12.07 -205.98
CA PHE A 25 -10.48 -10.91 -205.16
C PHE A 25 -10.95 -11.30 -203.75
N GLU A 26 -11.87 -12.27 -203.66
CA GLU A 26 -12.32 -12.84 -202.37
C GLU A 26 -11.18 -13.53 -201.62
N ASN A 27 -10.33 -14.31 -202.31
CA ASN A 27 -9.15 -14.93 -201.69
C ASN A 27 -8.16 -13.87 -201.16
N SER A 28 -7.88 -12.80 -201.92
CA SER A 28 -7.04 -11.68 -201.46
C SER A 28 -7.61 -10.98 -200.23
N LYS A 29 -8.93 -10.79 -200.19
CA LYS A 29 -9.66 -10.21 -199.06
C LYS A 29 -9.57 -11.10 -197.81
N SER A 30 -9.72 -12.41 -197.98
CA SER A 30 -9.56 -13.41 -196.91
C SER A 30 -8.13 -13.44 -196.37
N VAL A 31 -7.11 -13.35 -197.23
CA VAL A 31 -5.69 -13.29 -196.83
C VAL A 31 -5.38 -11.99 -196.09
N GLU A 32 -5.86 -10.84 -196.54
CA GLU A 32 -5.66 -9.57 -195.82
C GLU A 32 -6.32 -9.60 -194.44
N GLN A 33 -7.53 -10.14 -194.34
CA GLN A 33 -8.24 -10.28 -193.07
C GLN A 33 -7.51 -11.23 -192.10
N LYS A 34 -7.07 -12.41 -192.58
CA LYS A 34 -6.27 -13.34 -191.77
C LYS A 34 -4.92 -12.75 -191.34
N LEU A 35 -4.25 -11.96 -192.17
CA LEU A 35 -3.01 -11.28 -191.80
C LEU A 35 -3.22 -10.17 -190.75
N LYS A 36 -4.37 -9.47 -190.78
CA LYS A 36 -4.75 -8.53 -189.72
C LYS A 36 -5.08 -9.24 -188.41
N GLU A 37 -5.80 -10.37 -188.47
CA GLU A 37 -6.01 -11.23 -187.30
C GLU A 37 -4.69 -11.74 -186.72
N LEU A 38 -3.76 -12.23 -187.57
CA LEU A 38 -2.44 -12.67 -187.15
C LEU A 38 -1.62 -11.53 -186.50
N SER A 39 -1.60 -10.34 -187.11
CA SER A 39 -0.93 -9.17 -186.54
C SER A 39 -1.53 -8.74 -185.19
N SER A 40 -2.86 -8.84 -185.03
CA SER A 40 -3.57 -8.57 -183.77
C SER A 40 -3.26 -9.62 -182.70
N ILE A 41 -3.26 -10.90 -183.05
CA ILE A 41 -2.95 -12.01 -182.12
C ILE A 41 -1.49 -11.93 -181.67
N THR A 42 -0.54 -11.70 -182.58
CA THR A 42 0.87 -11.54 -182.22
C THR A 42 1.11 -10.28 -181.37
N GLY A 43 0.35 -9.20 -181.60
CA GLY A 43 0.31 -8.03 -180.73
C GLY A 43 -0.14 -8.37 -179.30
N GLN A 44 -1.27 -9.07 -179.17
CA GLN A 44 -1.79 -9.53 -177.87
C GLN A 44 -0.85 -10.52 -177.17
N ILE A 45 -0.14 -11.37 -177.92
CA ILE A 45 0.89 -12.26 -177.35
C ILE A 45 2.08 -11.45 -176.82
N SER A 46 2.57 -10.45 -177.56
CA SER A 46 3.70 -9.60 -177.14
C SER A 46 3.36 -8.75 -175.92
N GLU A 47 2.14 -8.22 -175.85
CA GLU A 47 1.62 -7.47 -174.70
C GLU A 47 1.39 -8.40 -173.48
N GLY A 48 0.90 -9.62 -173.73
CA GLY A 48 0.75 -10.67 -172.72
C GLY A 48 2.07 -11.14 -172.10
N THR A 49 3.09 -11.45 -172.90
CA THR A 49 4.43 -11.80 -172.36
C THR A 49 5.11 -10.61 -171.69
N GLY A 50 4.84 -9.37 -172.13
CA GLY A 50 5.26 -8.16 -171.42
C GLY A 50 4.69 -8.08 -170.00
N HIS A 51 3.40 -8.37 -169.82
CA HIS A 51 2.80 -8.45 -168.49
C HIS A 51 3.31 -9.63 -167.66
N GLN A 52 3.66 -10.76 -168.27
CA GLN A 52 4.25 -11.89 -167.54
C GLN A 52 5.68 -11.60 -167.08
N ALA A 53 6.51 -10.92 -167.88
CA ALA A 53 7.85 -10.51 -167.46
C ALA A 53 7.81 -9.57 -166.24
N ALA A 54 6.98 -8.52 -166.28
CA ALA A 54 6.81 -7.60 -165.16
C ALA A 54 6.26 -8.28 -163.88
N ALA A 55 5.50 -9.38 -164.02
CA ALA A 55 5.05 -10.19 -162.89
C ALA A 55 6.17 -11.07 -162.29
N LEU A 56 7.17 -11.48 -163.09
CA LEU A 56 8.37 -12.17 -162.58
C LEU A 56 9.32 -11.20 -161.85
N GLU A 57 9.51 -9.98 -162.36
CA GLU A 57 10.34 -8.96 -161.72
C GLU A 57 9.83 -8.66 -160.28
N SER A 58 8.51 -8.46 -160.14
CA SER A 58 7.86 -8.30 -158.82
C SER A 58 7.93 -9.55 -157.93
N ALA A 59 8.02 -10.75 -158.51
CA ALA A 59 8.24 -11.99 -157.76
C ALA A 59 9.68 -12.12 -157.22
N SER A 60 10.69 -11.61 -157.95
CA SER A 60 12.07 -11.54 -157.45
C SER A 60 12.21 -10.53 -156.31
N GLU A 61 11.65 -9.32 -156.46
CA GLU A 61 11.66 -8.30 -155.40
C GLU A 61 11.05 -8.81 -154.08
N THR A 62 9.90 -9.49 -154.16
CA THR A 62 9.23 -10.05 -152.98
C THR A 62 10.02 -11.21 -152.35
N ILE A 63 10.75 -12.01 -153.11
CA ILE A 63 11.67 -13.04 -152.57
C ILE A 63 12.87 -12.41 -151.84
N GLN A 64 13.42 -11.30 -152.35
CA GLN A 64 14.48 -10.57 -151.66
C GLN A 64 14.01 -9.96 -150.33
N GLU A 65 12.81 -9.38 -150.27
CA GLU A 65 12.23 -8.91 -149.00
C GLU A 65 11.99 -10.06 -148.00
N LEU A 66 11.43 -11.18 -148.46
CA LEU A 66 11.15 -12.33 -147.59
C LEU A 66 12.45 -12.92 -147.01
N SER A 67 13.48 -13.06 -147.84
CA SER A 67 14.83 -13.48 -147.43
C SER A 67 15.43 -12.54 -146.37
N LYS A 68 15.29 -11.23 -146.55
CA LYS A 68 15.73 -10.22 -145.56
C LYS A 68 14.98 -10.34 -144.23
N SER A 69 13.67 -10.62 -144.28
CA SER A 69 12.83 -10.84 -143.09
C SER A 69 13.24 -12.09 -142.30
N ILE A 70 13.46 -13.22 -142.99
CA ILE A 70 13.91 -14.48 -142.36
C ILE A 70 15.28 -14.32 -141.70
N ALA A 71 16.19 -13.55 -142.30
CA ALA A 71 17.47 -13.19 -141.68
C ALA A 71 17.31 -12.37 -140.39
N THR A 72 16.31 -11.47 -140.32
CA THR A 72 15.97 -10.76 -139.08
C THR A 72 15.38 -11.70 -138.02
N VAL A 73 14.52 -12.65 -138.39
CA VAL A 73 13.96 -13.66 -137.47
C VAL A 73 15.07 -14.50 -136.84
N SER A 74 16.02 -15.01 -137.64
CA SER A 74 17.18 -15.78 -137.14
C SER A 74 18.03 -14.98 -136.14
N ARG A 75 18.25 -13.68 -136.40
CA ARG A 75 19.01 -12.79 -135.52
C ARG A 75 18.28 -12.51 -134.19
N ASN A 76 16.96 -12.30 -134.25
CA ASN A 76 16.13 -12.09 -133.07
C ASN A 76 16.06 -13.35 -132.20
N ALA A 77 15.93 -14.55 -132.80
CA ALA A 77 15.96 -15.81 -132.07
C ALA A 77 17.29 -16.02 -131.34
N THR A 78 18.43 -15.72 -132.00
CA THR A 78 19.76 -15.76 -131.35
C THR A 78 19.87 -14.79 -130.16
N SER A 79 19.29 -13.59 -130.27
CA SER A 79 19.25 -12.62 -129.16
C SER A 79 18.33 -13.07 -128.02
N LEU A 80 17.26 -13.81 -128.33
CA LEU A 80 16.33 -14.36 -127.35
C LEU A 80 17.01 -15.43 -126.48
N THR A 81 17.84 -16.29 -127.10
CA THR A 81 18.68 -17.28 -126.40
C THR A 81 19.61 -16.61 -125.38
N SER A 82 20.34 -15.56 -125.79
CA SER A 82 21.25 -14.83 -124.89
C SER A 82 20.52 -14.16 -123.72
N SER A 83 19.35 -13.56 -123.97
CA SER A 83 18.55 -12.92 -122.93
C SER A 83 17.91 -13.93 -121.98
N ALA A 84 17.57 -15.13 -122.47
CA ALA A 84 17.08 -16.23 -121.64
C ALA A 84 18.17 -16.74 -120.67
N ASP A 85 19.42 -16.90 -121.12
CA ASP A 85 20.52 -17.34 -120.24
C ASP A 85 20.85 -16.29 -119.15
N GLU A 86 20.87 -14.99 -119.48
CA GLU A 86 20.99 -13.91 -118.49
C GLU A 86 19.84 -13.96 -117.45
N THR A 87 18.60 -14.18 -117.92
CA THR A 87 17.42 -14.29 -117.06
C THR A 87 17.51 -15.52 -116.14
N ALA A 88 17.99 -16.66 -116.63
CA ALA A 88 18.17 -17.87 -115.83
C ALA A 88 19.21 -17.65 -114.71
N SER A 89 20.33 -16.99 -115.01
CA SER A 89 21.37 -16.67 -114.03
C SER A 89 20.87 -15.71 -112.94
N ALA A 90 20.17 -14.64 -113.32
CA ALA A 90 19.57 -13.69 -112.36
C ALA A 90 18.55 -14.36 -111.42
N ILE A 91 17.76 -15.32 -111.92
CA ILE A 91 16.81 -16.07 -111.09
C ILE A 91 17.54 -17.05 -110.15
N GLN A 92 18.68 -17.61 -110.53
CA GLN A 92 19.50 -18.43 -109.62
C GLN A 92 20.03 -17.62 -108.43
N GLU A 93 20.57 -16.41 -108.66
CA GLU A 93 21.00 -15.51 -107.57
C GLU A 93 19.83 -15.09 -106.67
N MET A 94 18.65 -14.84 -107.26
CA MET A 94 17.44 -14.53 -106.51
C MET A 94 16.97 -15.73 -105.66
N VAL A 95 17.01 -16.96 -106.18
CA VAL A 95 16.69 -18.19 -105.44
C VAL A 95 17.67 -18.41 -104.27
N ALA A 96 18.97 -18.17 -104.47
CA ALA A 96 19.97 -18.27 -103.42
C ALA A 96 19.74 -17.22 -102.31
N SER A 97 19.42 -15.98 -102.69
CA SER A 97 19.08 -14.90 -101.75
C SER A 97 17.81 -15.22 -100.94
N ILE A 98 16.78 -15.78 -101.57
CA ILE A 98 15.55 -16.21 -100.89
C ILE A 98 15.84 -17.35 -99.89
N GLN A 99 16.72 -18.30 -100.22
CA GLN A 99 17.14 -19.36 -99.29
C GLN A 99 17.92 -18.80 -98.09
N GLN A 100 18.75 -17.76 -98.29
CA GLN A 100 19.43 -17.07 -97.20
C GLN A 100 18.44 -16.37 -96.25
N VAL A 101 17.37 -15.74 -96.79
CA VAL A 101 16.31 -15.13 -95.97
C VAL A 101 15.53 -16.19 -95.16
N ALA A 102 15.28 -17.37 -95.73
CA ALA A 102 14.67 -18.48 -95.00
C ALA A 102 15.57 -18.97 -93.83
N GLY A 103 16.90 -19.04 -94.05
CA GLY A 103 17.87 -19.34 -92.99
C GLY A 103 17.91 -18.29 -91.87
N ASN A 104 17.83 -17.01 -92.23
CA ASN A 104 17.75 -15.90 -91.27
C ASN A 104 16.42 -15.88 -90.48
N SER A 105 15.33 -16.44 -91.02
CA SER A 105 14.09 -16.63 -90.26
C SER A 105 14.26 -17.68 -89.14
N ASP A 106 15.05 -18.74 -89.35
CA ASP A 106 15.30 -19.76 -88.32
C ASP A 106 16.17 -19.24 -87.16
N SER A 107 17.17 -18.41 -87.44
CA SER A 107 17.95 -17.75 -86.37
C SER A 107 17.11 -16.71 -85.61
N THR A 108 16.23 -16.00 -86.31
CA THR A 108 15.24 -15.09 -85.70
C THR A 108 14.26 -15.85 -84.81
N SER A 109 13.69 -16.97 -85.27
CA SER A 109 12.76 -17.78 -84.48
C SER A 109 13.36 -18.31 -83.18
N LYS A 110 14.63 -18.78 -83.21
CA LYS A 110 15.34 -19.22 -82.00
C LYS A 110 15.64 -18.07 -81.04
N SER A 111 15.84 -16.86 -81.56
CA SER A 111 16.05 -15.65 -80.74
C SER A 111 14.75 -15.21 -80.05
N VAL A 112 13.62 -15.27 -80.78
CA VAL A 112 12.27 -15.02 -80.24
C VAL A 112 11.92 -16.03 -79.12
N GLU A 113 12.28 -17.31 -79.26
CA GLU A 113 12.09 -18.30 -78.18
C GLU A 113 12.89 -17.97 -76.91
N LYS A 114 14.16 -17.57 -77.03
CA LYS A 114 14.97 -17.16 -75.87
C LYS A 114 14.39 -15.93 -75.17
N ILE A 115 13.95 -14.94 -75.95
CA ILE A 115 13.33 -13.71 -75.41
C ILE A 115 12.02 -14.06 -74.69
N SER A 116 11.21 -14.98 -75.24
CA SER A 116 9.98 -15.44 -74.60
C SER A 116 10.23 -16.14 -73.26
N ALA A 117 11.29 -16.94 -73.14
CA ALA A 117 11.65 -17.61 -71.88
C ALA A 117 12.05 -16.61 -70.79
N SER A 118 12.98 -15.69 -71.09
CA SER A 118 13.44 -14.68 -70.13
C SER A 118 12.35 -13.68 -69.70
N ILE A 119 11.33 -13.46 -70.53
CA ILE A 119 10.16 -12.64 -70.16
C ILE A 119 9.19 -13.43 -69.28
N GLY A 120 9.13 -14.76 -69.41
CA GLY A 120 8.46 -15.65 -68.45
C GLY A 120 9.09 -15.57 -67.05
N ASP A 121 10.42 -15.72 -66.98
CA ASP A 121 11.18 -15.59 -65.71
C ASP A 121 10.96 -14.21 -65.06
N MET A 122 10.91 -13.15 -65.87
CA MET A 122 10.64 -11.79 -65.41
C MET A 122 9.21 -11.61 -64.90
N ALA A 123 8.21 -12.24 -65.53
CA ALA A 123 6.82 -12.23 -65.04
C ALA A 123 6.71 -12.87 -63.65
N GLU A 124 7.38 -14.01 -63.45
CA GLU A 124 7.37 -14.73 -62.17
C GLU A 124 8.10 -13.94 -61.07
N SER A 125 9.21 -13.28 -61.41
CA SER A 125 9.94 -12.37 -60.52
C SER A 125 9.09 -11.14 -60.11
N VAL A 126 8.41 -10.48 -61.04
CA VAL A 126 7.50 -9.35 -60.74
C VAL A 126 6.36 -9.78 -59.81
N LYS A 127 5.82 -10.99 -60.00
CA LYS A 127 4.79 -11.59 -59.14
C LYS A 127 5.32 -11.86 -57.72
N GLY A 128 6.58 -12.29 -57.59
CA GLY A 128 7.27 -12.43 -56.31
C GLY A 128 7.47 -11.11 -55.57
N VAL A 129 7.85 -10.03 -56.28
CA VAL A 129 8.00 -8.68 -55.68
C VAL A 129 6.65 -8.15 -55.18
N ALA A 130 5.56 -8.37 -55.91
CA ALA A 130 4.22 -7.99 -55.47
C ALA A 130 3.81 -8.72 -54.17
N GLY A 131 4.05 -10.04 -54.08
CA GLY A 131 3.80 -10.82 -52.86
C GLY A 131 4.63 -10.35 -51.65
N ASN A 132 5.90 -10.02 -51.87
CA ASN A 132 6.76 -9.45 -50.82
C ASN A 132 6.25 -8.08 -50.33
N ALA A 133 5.71 -7.24 -51.22
CA ALA A 133 5.13 -5.95 -50.86
C ALA A 133 3.82 -6.10 -50.06
N GLU A 134 2.96 -7.06 -50.41
CA GLU A 134 1.77 -7.41 -49.61
C GLU A 134 2.19 -7.94 -48.21
N GLY A 135 3.20 -8.81 -48.13
CA GLY A 135 3.78 -9.29 -46.86
C GLY A 135 4.37 -8.18 -45.97
N LEU A 136 5.12 -7.23 -46.56
CA LEU A 136 5.63 -6.03 -45.88
C LEU A 136 4.51 -5.17 -45.31
N THR A 137 3.37 -5.07 -46.01
CA THR A 137 2.19 -4.33 -45.55
C THR A 137 1.58 -4.97 -44.30
N ALA A 138 1.44 -6.29 -44.28
CA ALA A 138 0.94 -7.03 -43.12
C ALA A 138 1.92 -6.96 -41.93
N SER A 139 3.23 -7.12 -42.19
CA SER A 139 4.27 -7.00 -41.16
C SER A 139 4.30 -5.62 -40.52
N ALA A 140 4.21 -4.54 -41.32
CA ALA A 140 4.18 -3.17 -40.80
C ALA A 140 2.94 -2.91 -39.91
N ALA A 141 1.77 -3.45 -40.28
CA ALA A 141 0.56 -3.36 -39.47
C ALA A 141 0.67 -4.12 -38.13
N ALA A 142 1.26 -5.32 -38.14
CA ALA A 142 1.52 -6.10 -36.93
C ALA A 142 2.52 -5.38 -36.00
N THR A 143 3.59 -4.80 -36.54
CA THR A 143 4.56 -3.99 -35.77
C THR A 143 3.90 -2.76 -35.15
N ALA A 144 3.06 -2.04 -35.91
CA ALA A 144 2.32 -0.88 -35.39
C ALA A 144 1.35 -1.28 -34.24
N ALA A 145 0.66 -2.42 -34.35
CA ALA A 145 -0.20 -2.92 -33.28
C ALA A 145 0.58 -3.27 -32.01
N ALA A 146 1.72 -3.98 -32.14
CA ALA A 146 2.57 -4.33 -31.01
C ALA A 146 3.16 -3.11 -30.30
N ILE A 147 3.61 -2.09 -31.06
CA ILE A 147 4.15 -0.86 -30.46
C ILE A 147 3.05 -0.03 -29.79
N ASN A 148 1.84 0.05 -30.35
CA ASN A 148 0.71 0.70 -29.65
C ASN A 148 0.39 0.01 -28.31
N GLN A 149 0.44 -1.32 -28.26
CA GLN A 149 0.23 -2.08 -27.02
C GLN A 149 1.37 -1.84 -25.99
N MET A 150 2.59 -1.65 -26.48
CA MET A 150 3.75 -1.29 -25.67
C MET A 150 3.67 0.15 -25.14
N VAL A 151 3.22 1.12 -25.96
CA VAL A 151 2.96 2.51 -25.54
C VAL A 151 1.90 2.55 -24.43
N ALA A 152 0.78 1.83 -24.59
CA ALA A 152 -0.25 1.75 -23.55
C ALA A 152 0.29 1.15 -22.23
N SER A 153 1.19 0.16 -22.33
CA SER A 153 1.87 -0.42 -21.16
C SER A 153 2.82 0.57 -20.48
N ILE A 154 3.52 1.41 -21.25
CA ILE A 154 4.42 2.47 -20.74
C ILE A 154 3.61 3.60 -20.08
N GLU A 155 2.50 4.02 -20.68
CA GLU A 155 1.57 5.00 -20.10
C GLU A 155 1.00 4.49 -18.75
N GLN A 156 0.69 3.19 -18.64
CA GLN A 156 0.28 2.58 -17.36
C GLN A 156 1.39 2.57 -16.30
N VAL A 157 2.67 2.47 -16.68
CA VAL A 157 3.81 2.58 -15.75
C VAL A 157 4.03 4.03 -15.28
N ALA A 158 3.75 5.03 -16.13
CA ALA A 158 3.75 6.43 -15.72
C ALA A 158 2.66 6.72 -14.66
N GLU A 159 1.44 6.25 -14.90
CA GLU A 159 0.30 6.34 -13.95
C GLU A 159 0.60 5.60 -12.62
N SER A 160 1.25 4.43 -12.70
CA SER A 160 1.73 3.69 -11.53
C SER A 160 2.84 4.44 -10.76
N SER A 161 3.68 5.21 -11.44
CA SER A 161 4.72 6.03 -10.83
C SER A 161 4.14 7.26 -10.11
N GLU A 162 3.05 7.83 -10.62
CA GLU A 162 2.29 8.88 -9.94
C GLU A 162 1.63 8.35 -8.66
N SER A 163 0.98 7.18 -8.70
CA SER A 163 0.47 6.50 -7.50
C SER A 163 1.58 6.13 -6.50
N THR A 164 2.76 5.78 -6.99
CA THR A 164 3.94 5.51 -6.14
C THR A 164 4.44 6.79 -5.48
N THR A 165 4.40 7.93 -6.18
CA THR A 165 4.75 9.25 -5.61
C THR A 165 3.82 9.59 -4.45
N GLY A 166 2.50 9.44 -4.61
CA GLY A 166 1.54 9.63 -3.52
C GLY A 166 1.74 8.69 -2.32
N SER A 167 2.22 7.46 -2.59
CA SER A 167 2.56 6.50 -1.53
C SER A 167 3.82 6.90 -0.75
N VAL A 168 4.87 7.35 -1.45
CA VAL A 168 6.09 7.91 -0.83
C VAL A 168 5.77 9.16 -0.01
N GLU A 169 4.83 9.98 -0.45
CA GLU A 169 4.33 11.15 0.27
C GLU A 169 3.68 10.76 1.61
N GLN A 170 2.77 9.77 1.61
CA GLN A 170 2.14 9.26 2.84
C GLN A 170 3.15 8.62 3.80
N ILE A 171 4.15 7.89 3.29
CA ILE A 171 5.22 7.33 4.12
C ILE A 171 6.04 8.47 4.75
N SER A 172 6.35 9.54 3.99
CA SER A 172 7.06 10.72 4.53
C SER A 172 6.32 11.35 5.71
N VAL A 173 5.01 11.57 5.58
CA VAL A 173 4.16 12.11 6.65
C VAL A 173 4.10 11.16 7.85
N SER A 174 4.04 9.85 7.61
CA SER A 174 4.00 8.82 8.67
C SER A 174 5.31 8.76 9.47
N ILE A 175 6.47 8.89 8.79
CA ILE A 175 7.77 8.94 9.46
C ILE A 175 7.95 10.24 10.25
N GLU A 176 7.46 11.38 9.75
CA GLU A 176 7.47 12.64 10.51
C GLU A 176 6.60 12.56 11.77
N ALA A 177 5.42 11.94 11.69
CA ALA A 177 4.55 11.67 12.85
C ALA A 177 5.23 10.72 13.85
N MET A 178 5.90 9.67 13.38
CA MET A 178 6.67 8.75 14.22
C MET A 178 7.84 9.46 14.94
N GLY A 179 8.51 10.41 14.28
CA GLY A 179 9.51 11.28 14.90
C GLY A 179 8.96 12.16 16.03
N LYS A 180 7.72 12.69 15.87
CA LYS A 180 7.01 13.41 16.95
C LYS A 180 6.66 12.49 18.12
N LEU A 181 6.20 11.27 17.85
CA LEU A 181 5.90 10.29 18.89
C LEU A 181 7.14 9.87 19.69
N ILE A 182 8.28 9.63 19.03
CA ILE A 182 9.55 9.30 19.71
C ILE A 182 10.01 10.46 20.62
N LYS A 183 9.85 11.72 20.20
CA LYS A 183 10.05 12.89 21.08
C LYS A 183 9.09 12.90 22.28
N GLY A 184 7.83 12.52 22.09
CA GLY A 184 6.86 12.38 23.19
C GLY A 184 7.24 11.29 24.20
N VAL A 185 7.69 10.13 23.72
CA VAL A 185 8.17 9.03 24.60
C VAL A 185 9.41 9.45 25.39
N ALA A 186 10.34 10.20 24.79
CA ALA A 186 11.49 10.76 25.50
C ALA A 186 11.07 11.75 26.61
N GLY A 187 10.15 12.68 26.33
CA GLY A 187 9.64 13.61 27.35
C GLY A 187 8.87 12.91 28.49
N ASN A 188 8.16 11.83 28.18
CA ASN A 188 7.52 10.99 29.19
C ASN A 188 8.55 10.26 30.06
N ALA A 189 9.65 9.76 29.48
CA ALA A 189 10.72 9.12 30.23
C ALA A 189 11.39 10.11 31.22
N ASP A 190 11.67 11.35 30.79
CA ASP A 190 12.21 12.40 31.65
C ASP A 190 11.24 12.76 32.80
N SER A 191 9.93 12.85 32.51
CA SER A 191 8.90 13.14 33.52
C SER A 191 8.78 12.01 34.57
N VAL A 192 8.77 10.75 34.13
CA VAL A 192 8.71 9.60 35.05
C VAL A 192 9.98 9.51 35.90
N ASN A 193 11.15 9.89 35.37
CA ASN A 193 12.39 9.93 36.16
C ASN A 193 12.34 11.00 37.27
N SER A 194 11.78 12.18 36.98
CA SER A 194 11.56 13.22 38.02
C SER A 194 10.60 12.73 39.11
N SER A 195 9.45 12.16 38.74
CA SER A 195 8.50 11.62 39.73
C SER A 195 9.05 10.42 40.51
N ALA A 196 9.95 9.61 39.93
CA ALA A 196 10.65 8.55 40.65
C ALA A 196 11.60 9.12 41.73
N ASN A 197 12.33 10.20 41.43
CA ASN A 197 13.18 10.89 42.39
C ASN A 197 12.34 11.53 43.53
N GLU A 198 11.28 12.27 43.19
CA GLU A 198 10.36 12.86 44.19
C GLU A 198 9.73 11.79 45.11
N THR A 199 9.37 10.63 44.55
CA THR A 199 8.85 9.49 45.32
C THR A 199 9.92 8.88 46.23
N SER A 200 11.17 8.81 45.79
CA SER A 200 12.30 8.34 46.60
C SER A 200 12.53 9.23 47.82
N ASP A 201 12.53 10.55 47.61
CA ASP A 201 12.73 11.53 48.68
C ASP A 201 11.58 11.53 49.70
N ALA A 202 10.33 11.47 49.23
CA ALA A 202 9.16 11.36 50.11
C ALA A 202 9.14 10.08 50.96
N ILE A 203 9.60 8.94 50.41
CA ILE A 203 9.75 7.70 51.16
C ILE A 203 10.88 7.79 52.20
N GLN A 204 11.96 8.50 51.88
CA GLN A 204 13.07 8.73 52.81
C GLN A 204 12.66 9.62 54.00
N GLU A 205 11.80 10.63 53.79
CA GLU A 205 11.18 11.39 54.88
C GLU A 205 10.26 10.51 55.74
N MET A 206 9.40 9.69 55.14
CA MET A 206 8.55 8.75 55.91
C MET A 206 9.35 7.79 56.78
N VAL A 207 10.44 7.21 56.26
CA VAL A 207 11.32 6.31 57.04
C VAL A 207 11.90 7.04 58.26
N THR A 208 12.26 8.31 58.10
CA THR A 208 12.78 9.18 59.17
C THR A 208 11.69 9.46 60.22
N SER A 209 10.46 9.78 59.80
CA SER A 209 9.33 9.98 60.72
C SER A 209 8.95 8.72 61.50
N ILE A 210 8.98 7.54 60.86
CA ILE A 210 8.72 6.24 61.53
C ILE A 210 9.77 5.96 62.62
N GLN A 211 11.04 6.29 62.37
CA GLN A 211 12.10 6.17 63.38
C GLN A 211 11.86 7.10 64.59
N GLN A 212 11.35 8.31 64.37
CA GLN A 212 11.00 9.24 65.45
C GLN A 212 9.83 8.72 66.31
N VAL A 213 8.80 8.11 65.70
CA VAL A 213 7.67 7.51 66.43
C VAL A 213 8.11 6.32 67.30
N ALA A 214 9.07 5.51 66.82
CA ALA A 214 9.66 4.43 67.62
C ALA A 214 10.40 4.97 68.86
N GLY A 215 11.18 6.05 68.72
CA GLY A 215 11.87 6.72 69.82
C GLY A 215 10.89 7.28 70.87
N ASN A 216 9.81 7.93 70.44
CA ASN A 216 8.76 8.43 71.34
C ASN A 216 8.11 7.30 72.14
N SER A 217 7.78 6.17 71.48
CA SER A 217 7.15 5.00 72.12
C SER A 217 8.03 4.40 73.23
N GLN A 218 9.36 4.38 73.02
CA GLN A 218 10.31 3.91 74.03
C GLN A 218 10.43 4.88 75.22
N SER A 219 10.24 6.18 75.02
CA SER A 219 10.18 7.16 76.10
C SER A 219 8.92 6.98 76.96
N THR A 220 7.75 6.78 76.32
CA THR A 220 6.49 6.48 77.02
C THR A 220 6.57 5.22 77.87
N ALA A 221 7.25 4.16 77.41
CA ALA A 221 7.49 2.95 78.20
C ALA A 221 8.26 3.24 79.51
N GLY A 222 9.24 4.15 79.47
CA GLY A 222 9.99 4.59 80.66
C GLY A 222 9.13 5.34 81.68
N SER A 223 8.19 6.18 81.21
CA SER A 223 7.24 6.87 82.10
C SER A 223 6.26 5.93 82.78
N VAL A 224 5.79 4.88 82.08
CA VAL A 224 4.91 3.85 82.68
C VAL A 224 5.60 3.09 83.81
N GLU A 225 6.91 2.79 83.67
CA GLU A 225 7.70 2.14 84.72
C GLU A 225 7.76 2.99 86.00
N GLN A 226 7.96 4.31 85.88
CA GLN A 226 8.00 5.23 87.02
C GLN A 226 6.66 5.31 87.77
N VAL A 227 5.54 5.28 87.04
CA VAL A 227 4.19 5.27 87.64
C VAL A 227 3.95 3.97 88.41
N SER A 228 4.42 2.82 87.89
CA SER A 228 4.28 1.52 88.56
C SER A 228 4.96 1.50 89.93
N VAL A 229 6.18 2.05 90.04
CA VAL A 229 6.94 2.10 91.31
C VAL A 229 6.24 2.99 92.34
N ALA A 230 5.68 4.13 91.92
CA ALA A 230 4.98 5.04 92.83
C ALA A 230 3.70 4.41 93.43
N ILE A 231 2.96 3.62 92.65
CA ILE A 231 1.74 2.93 93.11
C ILE A 231 2.07 1.84 94.14
N GLU A 232 3.15 1.08 93.93
CA GLU A 232 3.61 0.05 94.89
C GLU A 232 3.98 0.69 96.26
N GLN A 233 4.57 1.88 96.22
CA GLN A 233 4.99 2.61 97.42
C GLN A 233 3.77 3.14 98.21
N MET A 234 2.70 3.54 97.52
CA MET A 234 1.42 3.92 98.12
C MET A 234 0.75 2.74 98.86
N GLY A 235 0.79 1.53 98.28
CA GLY A 235 0.27 0.29 98.88
C GLY A 235 1.05 -0.23 100.10
N LYS A 236 2.23 0.33 100.40
CA LYS A 236 2.96 0.10 101.66
C LYS A 236 2.49 1.07 102.75
N SER A 237 2.22 2.33 102.40
CA SER A 237 1.74 3.35 103.35
C SER A 237 0.36 3.04 103.93
N ILE A 238 -0.57 2.55 103.10
CA ILE A 238 -1.94 2.19 103.53
C ILE A 238 -1.94 1.05 104.58
N ARG A 239 -0.96 0.14 104.54
CA ARG A 239 -0.83 -0.94 105.52
C ARG A 239 -0.45 -0.43 106.93
N GLY A 240 0.42 0.58 107.03
CA GLY A 240 0.84 1.14 108.31
C GLY A 240 -0.27 1.88 109.08
N VAL A 241 -1.38 2.23 108.42
CA VAL A 241 -2.56 2.83 109.08
C VAL A 241 -3.35 1.79 109.87
N ALA A 242 -3.34 0.51 109.47
CA ALA A 242 -4.06 -0.55 110.15
C ALA A 242 -3.43 -0.92 111.51
N ASP A 243 -2.10 -1.00 111.58
CA ASP A 243 -1.38 -1.37 112.81
C ASP A 243 -1.61 -0.33 113.93
N ASN A 244 -1.69 0.96 113.60
CA ASN A 244 -1.97 2.04 114.56
C ASN A 244 -3.38 1.96 115.18
N ALA A 245 -4.37 1.41 114.46
CA ALA A 245 -5.73 1.26 115.00
C ALA A 245 -5.80 0.18 116.08
N GLN A 246 -4.94 -0.84 115.99
CA GLN A 246 -4.90 -1.94 116.96
C GLN A 246 -4.35 -1.48 118.32
N SER A 247 -3.24 -0.74 118.36
CA SER A 247 -2.65 -0.24 119.62
C SER A 247 -3.56 0.74 120.39
N LEU A 248 -4.47 1.44 119.70
CA LEU A 248 -5.43 2.34 120.36
C LEU A 248 -6.46 1.56 121.21
N THR A 249 -6.76 0.32 120.82
CA THR A 249 -7.71 -0.56 121.51
C THR A 249 -7.13 -1.11 122.82
N GLU A 250 -5.85 -1.47 122.84
CA GLU A 250 -5.16 -1.98 124.04
C GLU A 250 -5.05 -0.88 125.12
N SER A 251 -4.73 0.36 124.74
CA SER A 251 -4.58 1.48 125.68
C SER A 251 -5.90 1.92 126.36
N ALA A 252 -7.04 1.78 125.66
CA ALA A 252 -8.36 2.01 126.25
C ALA A 252 -8.68 1.01 127.39
N GLN A 253 -8.13 -0.20 127.31
CA GLN A 253 -8.43 -1.29 128.24
C GLN A 253 -7.64 -1.18 129.56
N GLU A 254 -6.39 -0.69 129.54
CA GLU A 254 -5.63 -0.37 130.75
C GLU A 254 -6.28 0.75 131.58
N THR A 255 -6.83 1.77 130.89
CA THR A 255 -7.45 2.94 131.53
C THR A 255 -8.69 2.57 132.37
N SER A 256 -9.39 1.49 131.99
CA SER A 256 -10.57 0.99 132.73
C SER A 256 -10.23 0.40 134.10
N LEU A 257 -9.11 -0.30 134.21
CA LEU A 257 -8.66 -0.95 135.45
C LEU A 257 -8.20 0.08 136.51
N ALA A 258 -7.53 1.15 136.08
CA ALA A 258 -7.04 2.19 136.99
C ALA A 258 -8.17 2.96 137.72
N ILE A 259 -9.36 3.06 137.12
CA ILE A 259 -10.51 3.77 137.73
C ILE A 259 -11.17 2.94 138.83
N GLN A 260 -11.05 1.61 138.81
CA GLN A 260 -11.66 0.73 139.82
C GLN A 260 -10.96 0.81 141.20
N GLU A 261 -9.64 1.00 141.25
CA GLU A 261 -8.91 1.12 142.53
C GLU A 261 -9.20 2.45 143.27
N MET A 262 -9.47 3.52 142.52
CA MET A 262 -9.70 4.86 143.08
C MET A 262 -10.98 4.97 143.93
N VAL A 263 -11.94 4.06 143.74
CA VAL A 263 -13.20 4.02 144.50
C VAL A 263 -13.01 3.50 145.94
N ALA A 264 -11.98 2.68 146.20
CA ALA A 264 -11.76 2.07 147.52
C ALA A 264 -11.28 3.08 148.58
N SER A 265 -10.50 4.09 148.19
CA SER A 265 -9.87 5.05 149.12
C SER A 265 -10.85 6.07 149.74
N ILE A 266 -12.08 6.19 149.22
CA ILE A 266 -13.07 7.17 149.69
C ILE A 266 -13.80 6.70 150.96
N HIS A 267 -13.72 5.42 151.33
CA HIS A 267 -14.46 4.86 152.48
C HIS A 267 -13.84 5.13 153.87
N GLN A 268 -12.61 5.64 153.95
CA GLN A 268 -11.84 5.68 155.22
C GLN A 268 -12.03 6.96 156.06
N VAL A 269 -12.64 8.02 155.52
CA VAL A 269 -12.72 9.35 156.16
C VAL A 269 -13.97 9.52 157.07
N ALA A 270 -14.94 8.61 156.99
CA ALA A 270 -16.20 8.70 157.74
C ALA A 270 -16.10 8.42 159.26
N GLY A 271 -14.95 7.97 159.77
CA GLY A 271 -14.84 7.40 161.13
C GLY A 271 -14.63 8.36 162.32
N ASN A 272 -14.30 9.64 162.10
CA ASN A 272 -13.73 10.50 163.14
C ASN A 272 -14.64 11.67 163.62
N SER A 273 -15.95 11.63 163.38
CA SER A 273 -16.87 12.76 163.67
C SER A 273 -17.90 12.53 164.80
N GLU A 274 -17.76 11.44 165.58
CA GLU A 274 -18.79 11.00 166.56
C GLU A 274 -18.60 11.58 167.99
N SER A 275 -17.46 12.21 168.31
CA SER A 275 -17.05 12.40 169.72
C SER A 275 -17.49 13.70 170.42
N THR A 276 -18.12 14.66 169.73
CA THR A 276 -18.42 16.01 170.31
C THR A 276 -19.92 16.28 170.44
N LYS A 277 -20.74 15.23 170.48
CA LYS A 277 -22.22 15.31 170.56
C LYS A 277 -22.78 15.23 171.98
N GLY A 278 -21.96 14.89 172.98
CA GLY A 278 -22.44 14.43 174.31
C GLY A 278 -22.61 15.49 175.42
N SER A 279 -22.10 16.71 175.28
CA SER A 279 -21.95 17.65 176.43
C SER A 279 -22.88 18.87 176.44
N VAL A 280 -24.01 18.81 175.71
CA VAL A 280 -24.99 19.93 175.64
C VAL A 280 -26.41 19.50 176.08
N GLU A 281 -26.66 18.20 176.30
CA GLU A 281 -27.99 17.68 176.63
C GLU A 281 -28.40 17.89 178.12
N GLU A 282 -27.44 18.07 179.03
CA GLU A 282 -27.68 17.83 180.47
C GLU A 282 -28.28 19.00 181.27
N ILE A 283 -28.42 20.21 180.68
CA ILE A 283 -28.92 21.41 181.40
C ILE A 283 -30.34 21.83 180.97
N SER A 284 -30.94 21.15 179.98
CA SER A 284 -32.38 21.26 179.68
C SER A 284 -33.27 20.68 180.81
N ILE A 285 -32.71 19.87 181.71
CA ILE A 285 -33.47 19.03 182.66
C ILE A 285 -33.99 19.80 183.89
N SER A 286 -33.38 20.92 184.29
CA SER A 286 -33.83 21.68 185.49
C SER A 286 -34.95 22.69 185.24
N ILE A 287 -35.44 22.82 184.00
CA ILE A 287 -36.71 23.51 183.69
C ILE A 287 -37.92 22.57 183.93
N GLU A 288 -37.69 21.27 184.16
CA GLU A 288 -38.75 20.25 184.29
C GLU A 288 -39.42 20.19 185.68
N GLN A 289 -38.85 20.82 186.71
CA GLN A 289 -39.34 20.69 188.11
C GLN A 289 -40.70 21.39 188.37
N MET A 290 -41.15 22.28 187.48
CA MET A 290 -42.34 23.12 187.70
C MET A 290 -43.63 22.58 187.03
N GLY A 291 -43.54 21.48 186.28
CA GLY A 291 -44.69 20.90 185.56
C GLY A 291 -45.49 19.81 186.30
N LYS A 292 -45.00 19.30 187.45
CA LYS A 292 -45.47 18.01 188.02
C LYS A 292 -46.29 18.04 189.32
N SER A 293 -46.48 19.20 189.96
CA SER A 293 -47.31 19.33 191.19
C SER A 293 -48.71 19.91 190.96
N LEU A 294 -49.31 19.70 189.79
CA LEU A 294 -50.68 20.13 189.48
C LEU A 294 -51.58 18.99 188.97
N LYS A 295 -51.58 17.84 189.66
CA LYS A 295 -52.67 16.86 189.59
C LYS A 295 -52.69 15.90 190.79
N GLY A 296 -53.48 16.21 191.82
CA GLY A 296 -53.54 15.37 193.02
C GLY A 296 -54.67 15.72 194.00
N ILE A 297 -55.85 15.14 193.74
CA ILE A 297 -56.91 14.82 194.73
C ILE A 297 -57.77 15.98 195.26
N ALA A 298 -59.08 15.84 195.06
CA ALA A 298 -60.12 16.54 195.81
C ALA A 298 -60.70 15.61 196.89
N VAL A 299 -60.74 16.05 198.15
CA VAL A 299 -61.63 15.54 199.23
C VAL A 299 -61.81 16.66 200.29
N ASN A 300 -62.88 17.43 200.19
CA ASN A 300 -63.83 17.85 201.26
C ASN A 300 -64.48 19.23 201.03
N ALA A 301 -65.72 19.34 201.49
CA ALA A 301 -66.60 20.52 201.46
C ALA A 301 -67.05 20.89 202.90
N GLU A 302 -68.11 21.71 202.99
CA GLU A 302 -68.76 22.26 204.21
C GLU A 302 -68.08 23.54 204.79
N SER A 303 -68.72 24.69 205.02
CA SER A 303 -70.15 25.05 205.25
C SER A 303 -70.49 26.48 204.72
N LEU A 304 -71.45 26.64 203.79
CA LEU A 304 -72.83 27.21 203.94
C LEU A 304 -72.88 28.68 204.43
N THR A 305 -73.12 29.67 203.55
CA THR A 305 -74.43 30.26 203.14
C THR A 305 -75.26 30.95 204.24
N ALA A 306 -75.41 32.29 204.17
CA ALA A 306 -76.58 33.02 204.65
C ALA A 306 -76.67 34.46 204.06
N SER A 307 -77.79 34.76 203.38
CA SER A 307 -78.34 36.11 203.03
C SER A 307 -77.51 37.04 202.11
N THR A 308 -77.97 37.59 200.96
CA THR A 308 -79.22 38.25 200.53
C THR A 308 -79.54 39.54 201.32
N GLN A 309 -79.87 40.71 200.74
CA GLN A 309 -80.61 40.96 199.48
C GLN A 309 -80.50 42.42 198.94
N GLU A 310 -81.22 42.68 197.83
CA GLU A 310 -81.89 43.95 197.42
C GLU A 310 -80.95 45.12 196.93
N THR A 311 -81.08 45.56 195.67
CA THR A 311 -81.86 46.73 195.14
C THR A 311 -81.26 48.12 195.47
N ALA A 312 -81.52 49.21 194.72
CA ALA A 312 -82.16 49.41 193.40
C ALA A 312 -81.73 50.75 192.75
N VAL A 313 -81.75 50.76 191.41
CA VAL A 313 -82.04 51.92 190.52
C VAL A 313 -81.15 53.18 190.64
N ALA A 314 -80.14 53.23 189.75
CA ALA A 314 -79.61 54.46 189.14
C ALA A 314 -78.96 54.12 187.78
N ILE A 315 -79.79 53.72 186.80
CA ILE A 315 -79.42 53.50 185.39
C ILE A 315 -79.47 54.86 184.65
N GLU A 316 -78.69 55.06 183.57
CA GLU A 316 -79.18 55.37 182.19
C GLU A 316 -78.21 56.17 181.27
N GLU A 317 -77.30 57.02 181.78
CA GLU A 317 -76.57 58.00 180.92
C GLU A 317 -75.32 57.50 180.14
N MET A 318 -75.11 56.20 179.94
CA MET A 318 -73.79 55.65 179.51
C MET A 318 -73.60 55.36 177.99
N VAL A 319 -74.55 55.68 177.10
CA VAL A 319 -74.67 54.92 175.81
C VAL A 319 -74.08 55.58 174.54
N ILE A 320 -74.04 56.91 174.39
CA ILE A 320 -73.98 57.52 173.04
C ILE A 320 -72.57 57.78 172.43
N SER A 321 -71.50 57.85 173.21
CA SER A 321 -70.20 58.38 172.71
C SER A 321 -69.19 57.36 172.16
N ILE A 322 -69.55 56.08 171.98
CA ILE A 322 -68.56 54.99 171.77
C ILE A 322 -68.49 54.41 170.33
N GLU A 323 -69.46 54.68 169.44
CA GLU A 323 -69.54 53.97 168.14
C GLU A 323 -68.60 54.48 167.02
N GLN A 324 -68.13 55.72 167.05
CA GLN A 324 -67.60 56.38 165.83
C GLN A 324 -66.15 56.04 165.43
N VAL A 325 -65.35 55.41 166.32
CA VAL A 325 -63.90 55.18 166.06
C VAL A 325 -63.59 53.82 165.40
N ALA A 326 -64.50 52.85 165.48
CA ALA A 326 -64.26 51.50 164.96
C ALA A 326 -64.19 51.40 163.41
N GLY A 327 -64.85 52.31 162.69
CA GLY A 327 -65.03 52.20 161.23
C GLY A 327 -63.77 52.40 160.38
N ASN A 328 -62.82 53.22 160.82
CA ASN A 328 -61.68 53.60 159.97
C ASN A 328 -60.57 52.54 159.90
N SER A 329 -60.49 51.61 160.86
CA SER A 329 -59.40 50.62 160.94
C SER A 329 -59.49 49.51 159.88
N GLN A 330 -60.65 49.33 159.24
CA GLN A 330 -60.92 48.16 158.37
C GLN A 330 -60.58 48.41 156.89
N SER A 331 -60.43 49.67 156.47
CA SER A 331 -60.11 49.99 155.06
C SER A 331 -58.65 49.78 154.71
N THR A 332 -57.71 50.01 155.64
CA THR A 332 -56.26 49.99 155.37
C THR A 332 -55.73 48.58 155.10
N THR A 333 -56.30 47.54 155.72
CA THR A 333 -55.86 46.15 155.53
C THR A 333 -56.06 45.66 154.09
N ARG A 334 -57.10 46.13 153.40
CA ARG A 334 -57.46 45.63 152.05
C ARG A 334 -56.47 46.06 150.97
N SER A 335 -55.92 47.28 151.07
CA SER A 335 -54.95 47.81 150.10
C SER A 335 -53.55 47.19 150.18
N VAL A 336 -53.19 46.55 151.30
CA VAL A 336 -51.90 45.86 151.44
C VAL A 336 -51.91 44.50 150.73
N GLU A 337 -53.06 43.82 150.70
CA GLU A 337 -53.20 42.52 150.04
C GLU A 337 -53.10 42.63 148.50
N GLU A 338 -53.59 43.73 147.90
CA GLU A 338 -53.52 43.97 146.45
C GLU A 338 -52.08 44.22 145.96
N ILE A 339 -51.25 44.92 146.74
CA ILE A 339 -49.86 45.25 146.38
C ILE A 339 -48.98 43.99 146.27
N SER A 340 -49.24 42.96 147.10
CA SER A 340 -48.48 41.70 147.06
C SER A 340 -48.60 40.98 145.71
N VAL A 341 -49.79 40.95 145.11
CA VAL A 341 -50.05 40.20 143.86
C VAL A 341 -49.34 40.83 142.66
N SER A 342 -49.29 42.16 142.57
CA SER A 342 -48.61 42.85 141.47
C SER A 342 -47.08 42.69 141.48
N ILE A 343 -46.46 42.48 142.65
CA ILE A 343 -45.02 42.23 142.74
C ILE A 343 -44.68 40.82 142.23
N GLU A 344 -45.58 39.85 142.42
CA GLU A 344 -45.42 38.46 141.97
C GLU A 344 -45.46 38.38 140.43
N GLN A 345 -46.40 39.07 139.78
CA GLN A 345 -46.48 39.18 138.30
C GLN A 345 -45.24 39.83 137.67
N MET A 346 -44.58 40.76 138.37
CA MET A 346 -43.36 41.39 137.86
C MET A 346 -42.18 40.39 137.78
N GLY A 347 -42.17 39.35 138.62
CA GLY A 347 -41.17 38.27 138.56
C GLY A 347 -41.29 37.42 137.29
N GLU A 348 -42.52 37.03 136.92
CA GLU A 348 -42.75 36.25 135.69
C GLU A 348 -42.38 37.02 134.42
N SER A 349 -42.66 38.33 134.37
CA SER A 349 -42.32 39.14 133.20
C SER A 349 -40.81 39.32 132.99
N ILE A 350 -40.00 39.25 134.05
CA ILE A 350 -38.52 39.33 133.95
C ILE A 350 -37.96 38.02 133.41
N GLN A 351 -38.54 36.86 133.78
CA GLN A 351 -38.18 35.55 133.22
C GLN A 351 -38.39 35.50 131.70
N GLY A 352 -39.54 36.00 131.20
CA GLY A 352 -39.85 35.99 129.76
C GLY A 352 -38.95 36.87 128.89
N VAL A 353 -38.32 37.93 129.44
CA VAL A 353 -37.31 38.72 128.70
C VAL A 353 -36.00 37.93 128.54
N LEU A 354 -35.67 37.10 129.52
CA LEU A 354 -34.45 36.30 129.55
C LEU A 354 -34.49 35.18 128.49
N GLU A 355 -35.62 34.50 128.36
CA GLU A 355 -35.86 33.48 127.32
C GLU A 355 -35.82 34.06 125.90
N ASN A 356 -36.39 35.27 125.70
CA ASN A 356 -36.31 35.95 124.40
C ASN A 356 -34.87 36.34 124.01
N ALA A 357 -34.03 36.71 124.98
CA ALA A 357 -32.63 37.04 124.71
C ALA A 357 -31.80 35.80 124.31
N GLU A 358 -32.03 34.65 124.95
CA GLU A 358 -31.43 33.38 124.53
C GLU A 358 -31.89 32.98 123.12
N SER A 359 -33.20 33.05 122.83
CA SER A 359 -33.74 32.76 121.49
C SER A 359 -33.14 33.66 120.41
N MET A 360 -32.95 34.96 120.67
CA MET A 360 -32.36 35.90 119.72
C MET A 360 -30.88 35.60 119.45
N SER A 361 -30.14 35.13 120.46
CA SER A 361 -28.75 34.70 120.31
C SER A 361 -28.62 33.48 119.38
N THR A 362 -29.50 32.48 119.56
CA THR A 362 -29.55 31.28 118.72
C THR A 362 -29.90 31.61 117.27
N SER A 363 -30.97 32.37 117.01
CA SER A 363 -31.36 32.72 115.64
C SER A 363 -30.33 33.60 114.91
N ALA A 364 -29.58 34.46 115.62
CA ALA A 364 -28.46 35.20 115.05
C ALA A 364 -27.32 34.27 114.60
N LYS A 365 -27.04 33.21 115.39
CA LYS A 365 -26.02 32.21 115.05
C LYS A 365 -26.45 31.35 113.85
N GLU A 366 -27.69 30.85 113.82
CA GLU A 366 -28.25 30.11 112.68
C GLU A 366 -28.20 30.96 111.39
N THR A 367 -28.49 32.26 111.49
CA THR A 367 -28.38 33.20 110.36
C THR A 367 -26.93 33.34 109.89
N SER A 368 -25.96 33.43 110.80
CA SER A 368 -24.53 33.50 110.45
C SER A 368 -24.10 32.28 109.63
N ASP A 369 -24.43 31.08 110.12
CA ASP A 369 -24.01 29.82 109.50
C ASP A 369 -24.64 29.65 108.10
N ALA A 370 -25.94 29.96 107.95
CA ALA A 370 -26.62 29.93 106.65
C ALA A 370 -26.04 30.92 105.62
N ILE A 371 -25.63 32.12 106.04
CA ILE A 371 -24.97 33.08 105.14
C ILE A 371 -23.55 32.60 104.78
N GLN A 372 -22.84 31.91 105.67
CA GLN A 372 -21.52 31.34 105.35
C GLN A 372 -21.62 30.24 104.29
N GLU A 373 -22.61 29.34 104.38
CA GLU A 373 -22.89 28.35 103.32
C GLU A 373 -23.21 29.03 101.98
N MET A 374 -24.05 30.08 101.99
CA MET A 374 -24.37 30.84 100.77
C MET A 374 -23.14 31.52 100.17
N VAL A 375 -22.21 32.06 100.98
CA VAL A 375 -20.94 32.62 100.48
C VAL A 375 -20.08 31.53 99.83
N ALA A 376 -20.02 30.32 100.39
CA ALA A 376 -19.33 29.19 99.77
C ALA A 376 -19.95 28.79 98.43
N CYS A 377 -21.29 28.74 98.34
CA CYS A 377 -21.99 28.50 97.07
C CYS A 377 -21.70 29.58 96.02
N ILE A 378 -21.68 30.87 96.40
CA ILE A 378 -21.34 31.96 95.48
C ILE A 378 -19.88 31.84 94.97
N GLN A 379 -18.95 31.44 95.83
CA GLN A 379 -17.56 31.15 95.44
C GLN A 379 -17.47 29.99 94.45
N GLN A 380 -18.29 28.94 94.63
CA GLN A 380 -18.38 27.83 93.67
C GLN A 380 -18.93 28.29 92.31
N VAL A 381 -19.94 29.17 92.27
CA VAL A 381 -20.46 29.74 91.01
C VAL A 381 -19.42 30.62 90.30
N ALA A 382 -18.59 31.36 91.05
CA ALA A 382 -17.47 32.11 90.49
C ALA A 382 -16.41 31.17 89.86
N GLY A 383 -16.09 30.06 90.54
CA GLY A 383 -15.23 29.00 89.99
C GLY A 383 -15.79 28.39 88.69
N ASN A 384 -17.07 28.01 88.70
CA ASN A 384 -17.76 27.48 87.52
C ASN A 384 -17.78 28.48 86.35
N SER A 385 -17.96 29.78 86.63
CA SER A 385 -17.91 30.84 85.61
C SER A 385 -16.53 30.92 84.95
N ASN A 386 -15.46 30.76 85.73
CA ASN A 386 -14.09 30.78 85.22
C ASN A 386 -13.79 29.55 84.34
N SER A 387 -14.25 28.35 84.75
CA SER A 387 -14.19 27.14 83.91
C SER A 387 -15.01 27.30 82.62
N THR A 388 -16.20 27.88 82.69
CA THR A 388 -17.04 28.15 81.52
C THR A 388 -16.37 29.13 80.56
N SER A 389 -15.69 30.16 81.07
CA SER A 389 -14.89 31.10 80.27
C SER A 389 -13.80 30.38 79.47
N SER A 390 -13.05 29.46 80.10
CA SER A 390 -12.03 28.66 79.41
C SER A 390 -12.63 27.71 78.36
N SER A 391 -13.82 27.16 78.59
CA SER A 391 -14.52 26.35 77.60
C SER A 391 -14.98 27.17 76.38
N VAL A 392 -15.47 28.39 76.59
CA VAL A 392 -15.85 29.32 75.51
C VAL A 392 -14.64 29.75 74.70
N GLU A 393 -13.47 29.93 75.35
CA GLU A 393 -12.19 30.19 74.67
C GLU A 393 -11.80 29.03 73.72
N GLN A 394 -11.87 27.79 74.22
CA GLN A 394 -11.58 26.59 73.43
C GLN A 394 -12.57 26.40 72.26
N VAL A 395 -13.84 26.74 72.45
CA VAL A 395 -14.83 26.78 71.36
C VAL A 395 -14.44 27.85 70.34
N SER A 396 -14.06 29.06 70.75
CA SER A 396 -13.63 30.13 69.83
C SER A 396 -12.52 29.67 68.88
N VAL A 397 -11.47 29.04 69.41
CA VAL A 397 -10.35 28.49 68.61
C VAL A 397 -10.82 27.37 67.66
N SER A 398 -11.73 26.51 68.12
CA SER A 398 -12.29 25.42 67.31
C SER A 398 -13.15 25.94 66.13
N ILE A 399 -13.90 27.02 66.34
CA ILE A 399 -14.70 27.68 65.29
C ILE A 399 -13.80 28.38 64.27
N GLU A 400 -12.71 29.02 64.71
CA GLU A 400 -11.72 29.62 63.81
C GLU A 400 -11.04 28.56 62.92
N GLN A 401 -10.63 27.43 63.51
CA GLN A 401 -10.07 26.29 62.78
C GLN A 401 -11.06 25.68 61.78
N MET A 402 -12.35 25.62 62.13
CA MET A 402 -13.41 25.21 61.20
C MET A 402 -13.57 26.19 60.02
N GLY A 403 -13.45 27.50 60.27
CA GLY A 403 -13.42 28.52 59.21
C GLY A 403 -12.26 28.33 58.22
N ILE A 404 -11.06 28.05 58.73
CA ILE A 404 -9.89 27.70 57.90
C ILE A 404 -10.15 26.44 57.08
N SER A 405 -10.72 25.40 57.70
CA SER A 405 -11.06 24.13 57.03
C SER A 405 -12.07 24.32 55.89
N ILE A 406 -13.17 25.05 56.12
CA ILE A 406 -14.18 25.36 55.09
C ILE A 406 -13.56 26.12 53.91
N LYS A 407 -12.64 27.06 54.18
CA LYS A 407 -11.90 27.79 53.13
C LYS A 407 -11.01 26.85 52.32
N GLY A 408 -10.38 25.86 52.96
CA GLY A 408 -9.65 24.77 52.29
C GLY A 408 -10.54 23.90 51.39
N VAL A 409 -11.72 23.49 51.87
CA VAL A 409 -12.69 22.72 51.06
C VAL A 409 -13.18 23.54 49.86
N ALA A 410 -13.42 24.84 50.03
CA ALA A 410 -13.80 25.73 48.92
C ALA A 410 -12.67 25.86 47.86
N HIS A 411 -11.41 25.94 48.29
CA HIS A 411 -10.26 25.93 47.37
C HIS A 411 -10.16 24.60 46.62
N ASN A 412 -10.31 23.46 47.30
CA ASN A 412 -10.30 22.14 46.67
C ASN A 412 -11.45 21.98 45.64
N ALA A 413 -12.64 22.52 45.93
CA ALA A 413 -13.75 22.53 44.98
C ALA A 413 -13.44 23.37 43.72
N ALA A 414 -12.80 24.54 43.88
CA ALA A 414 -12.36 25.35 42.75
C ALA A 414 -11.30 24.63 41.89
N SER A 415 -10.31 23.99 42.53
CA SER A 415 -9.29 23.19 41.84
C SER A 415 -9.91 22.01 41.09
N LEU A 416 -10.84 21.27 41.71
CA LEU A 416 -11.53 20.14 41.08
C LEU A 416 -12.44 20.59 39.92
N THR A 417 -12.98 21.81 39.96
CA THR A 417 -13.68 22.42 38.80
C THR A 417 -12.72 22.59 37.62
N ALA A 418 -11.52 23.12 37.85
CA ALA A 418 -10.51 23.32 36.80
C ALA A 418 -10.08 21.97 36.20
N SER A 419 -9.76 20.99 37.04
CA SER A 419 -9.40 19.63 36.59
C SER A 419 -10.55 18.94 35.84
N SER A 420 -11.81 19.13 36.25
CA SER A 420 -12.99 18.59 35.54
C SER A 420 -13.12 19.16 34.12
N LYS A 421 -12.78 20.45 33.94
CA LYS A 421 -12.76 21.09 32.62
C LYS A 421 -11.62 20.56 31.76
N GLU A 422 -10.40 20.50 32.29
CA GLU A 422 -9.24 19.94 31.56
C GLU A 422 -9.47 18.48 31.15
N MET A 423 -10.10 17.68 32.03
CA MET A 423 -10.51 16.32 31.72
C MET A 423 -11.52 16.27 30.56
N SER A 424 -12.47 17.21 30.49
CA SER A 424 -13.43 17.31 29.39
C SER A 424 -12.73 17.58 28.05
N ASP A 425 -11.83 18.57 28.01
CA ASP A 425 -11.07 18.92 26.80
C ASP A 425 -10.23 17.72 26.31
N LYS A 426 -9.62 16.96 27.24
CA LYS A 426 -8.86 15.73 26.93
C LYS A 426 -9.74 14.56 26.46
N ILE A 427 -10.99 14.48 26.91
CA ILE A 427 -11.95 13.48 26.43
C ILE A 427 -12.42 13.79 25.00
N GLU A 428 -12.58 15.07 24.63
CA GLU A 428 -12.88 15.45 23.24
C GLU A 428 -11.72 15.11 22.29
N GLU A 429 -10.47 15.39 22.69
CA GLU A 429 -9.27 14.97 21.95
C GLU A 429 -9.21 13.45 21.76
N MET A 430 -9.52 12.69 22.81
CA MET A 430 -9.60 11.23 22.76
C MET A 430 -10.72 10.73 21.84
N ALA A 431 -11.88 11.38 21.84
CA ALA A 431 -13.01 11.03 20.98
C ALA A 431 -12.67 11.23 19.49
N ALA A 432 -12.00 12.34 19.16
CA ALA A 432 -11.49 12.61 17.82
C ALA A 432 -10.45 11.56 17.39
N SER A 433 -9.51 11.20 18.28
CA SER A 433 -8.49 10.18 18.02
C SER A 433 -9.10 8.80 17.76
N VAL A 434 -10.07 8.35 18.57
CA VAL A 434 -10.78 7.07 18.35
C VAL A 434 -11.52 7.07 17.02
N GLN A 435 -12.17 8.18 16.64
CA GLN A 435 -12.85 8.30 15.35
C GLN A 435 -11.89 8.29 14.16
N GLN A 436 -10.69 8.87 14.30
CA GLN A 436 -9.64 8.78 13.29
C GLN A 436 -9.14 7.34 13.12
N VAL A 437 -8.82 6.65 14.23
CA VAL A 437 -8.36 5.24 14.19
C VAL A 437 -9.44 4.29 13.66
N GLU A 438 -10.74 4.58 13.89
CA GLU A 438 -11.86 3.87 13.26
C GLU A 438 -11.82 4.00 11.71
N GLY A 439 -11.52 5.18 11.18
CA GLY A 439 -11.33 5.43 9.75
C GLY A 439 -10.07 4.77 9.19
N ASP A 440 -8.93 4.94 9.86
CA ASP A 440 -7.66 4.33 9.46
C ASP A 440 -7.75 2.79 9.45
N SER A 441 -8.50 2.21 10.39
CA SER A 441 -8.80 0.77 10.45
C SER A 441 -9.61 0.30 9.23
N GLN A 442 -10.62 1.07 8.78
CA GLN A 442 -11.36 0.76 7.55
C GLN A 442 -10.49 0.86 6.29
N VAL A 443 -9.67 1.91 6.16
CA VAL A 443 -8.73 2.04 5.03
C VAL A 443 -7.73 0.88 5.02
N THR A 444 -7.21 0.50 6.20
CA THR A 444 -6.31 -0.66 6.34
C THR A 444 -7.00 -1.97 5.94
N ALA A 445 -8.29 -2.16 6.28
CA ALA A 445 -9.04 -3.35 5.85
C ALA A 445 -9.13 -3.46 4.32
N ILE A 446 -9.42 -2.36 3.64
CA ILE A 446 -9.47 -2.30 2.17
C ILE A 446 -8.09 -2.58 1.56
N SER A 447 -7.02 -2.03 2.14
CA SER A 447 -5.64 -2.31 1.73
C SER A 447 -5.26 -3.79 1.88
N VAL A 448 -5.68 -4.44 2.97
CA VAL A 448 -5.46 -5.89 3.19
C VAL A 448 -6.19 -6.74 2.14
N GLU A 449 -7.40 -6.36 1.72
CA GLU A 449 -8.10 -7.05 0.62
C GLU A 449 -7.43 -6.83 -0.74
N LYS A 450 -6.96 -5.60 -1.04
CA LYS A 450 -6.17 -5.33 -2.26
C LYS A 450 -4.89 -6.16 -2.29
N ILE A 451 -4.15 -6.21 -1.19
CA ILE A 451 -2.95 -7.03 -1.05
C ILE A 451 -3.28 -8.52 -1.28
N SER A 452 -4.39 -9.02 -0.72
CA SER A 452 -4.85 -10.40 -0.95
C SER A 452 -5.03 -10.72 -2.45
N ALA A 453 -5.68 -9.83 -3.20
CA ALA A 453 -5.88 -9.98 -4.64
C ALA A 453 -4.55 -9.94 -5.42
N SER A 454 -3.64 -9.02 -5.06
CA SER A 454 -2.30 -8.96 -5.68
C SER A 454 -1.48 -10.23 -5.43
N ILE A 455 -1.63 -10.87 -4.27
CA ILE A 455 -0.95 -12.14 -3.97
C ILE A 455 -1.55 -13.31 -4.76
N GLU A 456 -2.87 -13.35 -4.96
CA GLU A 456 -3.50 -14.37 -5.82
C GLU A 456 -3.04 -14.22 -7.29
N GLN A 457 -2.86 -12.99 -7.75
CA GLN A 457 -2.24 -12.72 -9.05
C GLN A 457 -0.77 -13.13 -9.09
N MET A 458 -0.02 -12.90 -8.01
CA MET A 458 1.39 -13.31 -7.90
C MET A 458 1.56 -14.84 -7.93
N ASP A 459 0.70 -15.60 -7.25
CA ASP A 459 0.66 -17.06 -7.31
C ASP A 459 0.41 -17.57 -8.75
N LYS A 460 -0.53 -16.95 -9.46
CA LYS A 460 -0.79 -17.23 -10.89
C LYS A 460 0.43 -16.91 -11.76
N SER A 461 1.10 -15.78 -11.53
CA SER A 461 2.32 -15.41 -12.25
C SER A 461 3.48 -16.39 -11.98
N ILE A 462 3.71 -16.81 -10.74
CA ILE A 462 4.76 -17.78 -10.39
C ILE A 462 4.49 -19.12 -11.09
N LYS A 463 3.24 -19.60 -11.09
CA LYS A 463 2.83 -20.80 -11.84
C LYS A 463 3.05 -20.65 -13.34
N GLY A 464 2.78 -19.48 -13.92
CA GLY A 464 3.08 -19.16 -15.31
C GLY A 464 4.59 -19.19 -15.63
N VAL A 465 5.43 -18.59 -14.78
CA VAL A 465 6.90 -18.59 -14.96
C VAL A 465 7.46 -20.01 -14.84
N ALA A 466 6.94 -20.83 -13.92
CA ALA A 466 7.33 -22.24 -13.80
C ALA A 466 7.00 -23.04 -15.07
N GLY A 467 5.79 -22.89 -15.63
CA GLY A 467 5.41 -23.51 -16.90
C GLY A 467 6.26 -23.03 -18.09
N ASN A 468 6.61 -21.74 -18.12
CA ASN A 468 7.51 -21.20 -19.14
C ASN A 468 8.93 -21.77 -19.03
N ALA A 469 9.44 -22.03 -17.82
CA ALA A 469 10.75 -22.65 -17.60
C ALA A 469 10.77 -24.10 -18.11
N GLU A 470 9.70 -24.87 -17.86
CA GLU A 470 9.52 -26.23 -18.40
C GLU A 470 9.45 -26.23 -19.94
N GLN A 471 8.72 -25.28 -20.54
CA GLN A 471 8.70 -25.11 -22.00
C GLN A 471 10.06 -24.72 -22.58
N LEU A 472 10.83 -23.86 -21.88
CA LEU A 472 12.17 -23.47 -22.28
C LEU A 472 13.13 -24.68 -22.26
N GLN A 473 13.03 -25.54 -21.25
CA GLN A 473 13.82 -26.76 -21.14
C GLN A 473 13.52 -27.74 -22.28
N ASN A 474 12.25 -27.95 -22.62
CA ASN A 474 11.82 -28.74 -23.78
C ASN A 474 12.32 -28.15 -25.12
N SER A 475 12.26 -26.83 -25.27
CA SER A 475 12.75 -26.12 -26.47
C SER A 475 14.28 -26.24 -26.62
N ALA A 476 15.02 -26.19 -25.49
CA ALA A 476 16.46 -26.41 -25.47
C ALA A 476 16.82 -27.85 -25.88
N TRP A 477 16.05 -28.86 -25.43
CA TRP A 477 16.20 -30.25 -25.88
C TRP A 477 16.00 -30.40 -27.39
N GLN A 478 14.93 -29.83 -27.95
CA GLN A 478 14.69 -29.85 -29.41
C GLN A 478 15.80 -29.13 -30.20
N THR A 479 16.30 -28.01 -29.67
CA THR A 479 17.44 -27.29 -30.26
C THR A 479 18.69 -28.16 -30.23
N SER A 480 18.98 -28.84 -29.12
CA SER A 480 20.11 -29.77 -29.00
C SER A 480 20.08 -30.88 -30.05
N ALA A 481 18.92 -31.54 -30.21
CA ALA A 481 18.74 -32.58 -31.24
C ALA A 481 18.93 -32.04 -32.67
N SER A 482 18.40 -30.85 -32.95
CA SER A 482 18.56 -30.18 -34.26
C SER A 482 20.03 -29.86 -34.57
N VAL A 483 20.80 -29.43 -33.56
CA VAL A 483 22.23 -29.11 -33.68
C VAL A 483 23.09 -30.37 -33.81
N GLN A 484 22.70 -31.49 -33.19
CA GLN A 484 23.31 -32.79 -33.45
C GLN A 484 23.10 -33.23 -34.90
N GLN A 485 21.89 -33.12 -35.44
CA GLN A 485 21.60 -33.42 -36.85
C GLN A 485 22.38 -32.49 -37.80
N MET A 486 22.47 -31.19 -37.49
CA MET A 486 23.29 -30.24 -38.25
C MET A 486 24.77 -30.64 -38.25
N THR A 487 25.30 -31.12 -37.12
CA THR A 487 26.69 -31.58 -37.01
C THR A 487 26.96 -32.79 -37.91
N ALA A 488 26.05 -33.77 -37.95
CA ALA A 488 26.15 -34.89 -38.88
C ALA A 488 26.08 -34.45 -40.35
N SER A 489 25.24 -33.46 -40.67
CA SER A 489 25.17 -32.90 -42.03
C SER A 489 26.45 -32.16 -42.43
N ILE A 490 27.10 -31.45 -41.50
CA ILE A 490 28.41 -30.79 -41.71
C ILE A 490 29.49 -31.83 -42.01
N GLU A 491 29.51 -32.95 -41.29
CA GLU A 491 30.45 -34.06 -41.55
C GLU A 491 30.20 -34.71 -42.93
N GLN A 492 28.94 -34.92 -43.31
CA GLN A 492 28.59 -35.43 -44.64
C GLN A 492 28.98 -34.46 -45.77
N VAL A 493 28.82 -33.14 -45.57
CA VAL A 493 29.29 -32.13 -46.52
C VAL A 493 30.82 -32.15 -46.63
N ALA A 494 31.56 -32.30 -45.51
CA ALA A 494 33.01 -32.44 -45.55
C ALA A 494 33.46 -33.65 -46.39
N GLN A 495 32.79 -34.79 -46.23
CA GLN A 495 33.06 -35.99 -47.01
C GLN A 495 32.77 -35.79 -48.50
N ASN A 496 31.64 -35.16 -48.84
CA ASN A 496 31.28 -34.85 -50.23
C ASN A 496 32.30 -33.91 -50.89
N VAL A 497 32.75 -32.87 -50.19
CA VAL A 497 33.78 -31.93 -50.67
C VAL A 497 35.11 -32.66 -50.91
N GLY A 498 35.50 -33.59 -50.04
CA GLY A 498 36.66 -34.46 -50.24
C GLY A 498 36.55 -35.33 -51.51
N ASN A 499 35.38 -35.92 -51.75
CA ASN A 499 35.11 -36.72 -52.95
C ASN A 499 35.14 -35.88 -54.23
N VAL A 500 34.57 -34.67 -54.22
CA VAL A 500 34.60 -33.74 -55.36
C VAL A 500 36.04 -33.32 -55.66
N ASN A 501 36.84 -32.99 -54.65
CA ASN A 501 38.24 -32.60 -54.83
C ASN A 501 39.07 -33.69 -55.55
N GLU A 502 38.91 -34.95 -55.17
CA GLU A 502 39.57 -36.09 -55.82
C GLU A 502 39.04 -36.35 -57.25
N LEU A 503 37.75 -36.07 -57.52
CA LEU A 503 37.21 -36.14 -58.88
C LEU A 503 37.77 -35.02 -59.76
N THR A 504 37.80 -33.78 -59.28
CA THR A 504 38.38 -32.61 -59.98
C THR A 504 39.85 -32.87 -60.33
N ARG A 505 40.63 -33.43 -59.40
CA ARG A 505 42.02 -33.85 -59.66
C ARG A 505 42.15 -34.90 -60.78
N LYS A 506 41.20 -35.84 -60.88
CA LYS A 506 41.17 -36.82 -61.99
C LYS A 506 40.80 -36.19 -63.32
N ILE A 507 39.86 -35.23 -63.33
CA ILE A 507 39.49 -34.48 -64.53
C ILE A 507 40.68 -33.64 -65.03
N GLN A 508 41.42 -32.98 -64.12
CA GLN A 508 42.63 -32.23 -64.48
C GLN A 508 43.67 -33.10 -65.21
N VAL A 509 43.97 -34.28 -64.66
CA VAL A 509 44.90 -35.25 -65.29
C VAL A 509 44.36 -35.73 -66.65
N ALA A 510 43.06 -35.94 -66.79
CA ALA A 510 42.44 -36.33 -68.06
C ALA A 510 42.51 -35.20 -69.11
N ALA A 511 42.24 -33.95 -68.72
CA ALA A 511 42.36 -32.78 -69.56
C ALA A 511 43.80 -32.59 -70.05
N GLN A 512 44.78 -32.62 -69.13
CA GLN A 512 46.20 -32.50 -69.48
C GLN A 512 46.67 -33.59 -70.46
N ASN A 513 46.22 -34.84 -70.27
CA ASN A 513 46.52 -35.94 -71.20
C ASN A 513 45.84 -35.76 -72.57
N GLY A 514 44.61 -35.25 -72.59
CA GLY A 514 43.90 -34.90 -73.82
C GLY A 514 44.59 -33.78 -74.59
N GLN A 515 45.02 -32.71 -73.92
CA GLN A 515 45.77 -31.60 -74.51
C GLN A 515 47.09 -32.09 -75.15
N ASN A 516 47.81 -32.99 -74.47
CA ASN A 516 49.02 -33.63 -75.00
C ASN A 516 48.72 -34.45 -76.27
N SER A 517 47.64 -35.23 -76.27
CA SER A 517 47.23 -36.08 -77.41
C SER A 517 46.79 -35.25 -78.62
N ILE A 518 46.09 -34.14 -78.40
CA ILE A 518 45.71 -33.19 -79.46
C ILE A 518 46.94 -32.46 -80.00
N THR A 519 47.88 -32.06 -79.14
CA THR A 519 49.13 -31.42 -79.58
C THR A 519 49.96 -32.36 -80.46
N GLN A 520 50.04 -33.64 -80.12
CA GLN A 520 50.64 -34.68 -80.98
C GLN A 520 49.88 -34.84 -82.30
N SER A 521 48.54 -34.80 -82.26
CA SER A 521 47.70 -34.91 -83.47
C SER A 521 47.90 -33.72 -84.42
N LEU A 522 48.00 -32.49 -83.89
CA LEU A 522 48.32 -31.28 -84.66
C LEU A 522 49.71 -31.36 -85.31
N SER A 523 50.70 -31.91 -84.60
CA SER A 523 52.02 -32.19 -85.19
C SER A 523 51.92 -33.20 -86.33
N GLY A 524 51.21 -34.31 -86.14
CA GLY A 524 51.01 -35.32 -87.18
C GLY A 524 50.27 -34.78 -88.41
N MET A 525 49.28 -33.90 -88.22
CA MET A 525 48.60 -33.24 -89.35
C MET A 525 49.54 -32.33 -90.16
N LYS A 526 50.48 -31.65 -89.49
CA LYS A 526 51.52 -30.85 -90.16
C LYS A 526 52.51 -31.72 -90.95
N ASP A 527 52.85 -32.90 -90.44
CA ASP A 527 53.71 -33.85 -91.16
C ASP A 527 52.98 -34.42 -92.41
N ILE A 528 51.67 -34.69 -92.29
CA ILE A 528 50.83 -35.11 -93.43
C ILE A 528 50.69 -33.98 -94.46
N GLU A 529 50.50 -32.73 -94.03
CA GLU A 529 50.44 -31.54 -94.90
C GLU A 529 51.68 -31.45 -95.81
N GLU A 530 52.87 -31.66 -95.25
CA GLU A 530 54.14 -31.66 -96.00
C GLU A 530 54.27 -32.87 -96.96
N VAL A 531 53.83 -34.07 -96.54
CA VAL A 531 53.83 -35.25 -97.43
C VAL A 531 52.87 -35.08 -98.61
N ILE A 532 51.67 -34.53 -98.39
CA ILE A 532 50.71 -34.24 -99.47
C ILE A 532 51.28 -33.18 -100.43
N ARG A 533 51.94 -32.14 -99.89
CA ARG A 533 52.63 -31.11 -100.70
C ARG A 533 53.70 -31.73 -101.61
N GLN A 534 54.55 -32.61 -101.06
CA GLN A 534 55.56 -33.34 -101.84
C GLN A 534 54.94 -34.27 -102.91
N ALA A 535 53.82 -34.93 -102.61
CA ALA A 535 53.10 -35.75 -103.58
C ALA A 535 52.50 -34.90 -104.72
N SER A 536 51.99 -33.70 -104.41
CA SER A 536 51.50 -32.73 -105.40
C SER A 536 52.60 -32.28 -106.35
N ASP A 537 53.77 -31.93 -105.81
CA ASP A 537 54.95 -31.55 -106.60
C ASP A 537 55.40 -32.69 -107.53
N ALA A 538 55.41 -33.94 -107.03
CA ALA A 538 55.78 -35.12 -107.80
C ALA A 538 54.78 -35.40 -108.96
N MET A 539 53.47 -35.38 -108.70
CA MET A 539 52.45 -35.59 -109.73
C MET A 539 52.43 -34.46 -110.77
N THR A 540 52.63 -33.21 -110.33
CA THR A 540 52.77 -32.06 -111.23
C THR A 540 53.96 -32.22 -112.18
N ASN A 541 55.08 -32.78 -111.71
CA ASN A 541 56.24 -33.06 -112.54
C ASN A 541 56.00 -34.26 -113.46
N LEU A 542 55.35 -35.34 -113.01
CA LEU A 542 54.93 -36.45 -113.86
C LEU A 542 54.03 -35.98 -115.01
N GLY A 543 53.08 -35.08 -114.74
CA GLY A 543 52.21 -34.46 -115.75
C GLY A 543 52.94 -33.52 -116.73
N LYS A 544 54.13 -33.01 -116.39
CA LYS A 544 55.01 -32.31 -117.34
C LYS A 544 55.76 -33.33 -118.21
N SER A 545 56.38 -34.33 -117.61
CA SER A 545 57.11 -35.38 -118.34
C SER A 545 56.23 -36.19 -119.28
N SER A 546 54.99 -36.50 -118.89
CA SER A 546 54.02 -37.22 -119.75
C SER A 546 53.59 -36.41 -120.98
N ARG A 547 53.52 -35.07 -120.87
CA ARG A 547 53.31 -34.17 -122.03
C ARG A 547 54.53 -34.11 -122.95
N GLN A 548 55.74 -34.12 -122.38
CA GLN A 548 56.98 -34.21 -123.19
C GLN A 548 57.07 -35.54 -123.95
N MET A 549 56.62 -36.65 -123.34
CA MET A 549 56.57 -37.96 -124.00
C MET A 549 55.58 -37.99 -125.17
N ASP A 550 54.41 -37.36 -125.05
CA ASP A 550 53.43 -37.29 -126.15
C ASP A 550 54.05 -36.67 -127.42
N SER A 551 54.79 -35.56 -127.27
CA SER A 551 55.52 -34.91 -128.38
C SER A 551 56.64 -35.79 -128.97
N ILE A 552 57.30 -36.64 -128.17
CA ILE A 552 58.31 -37.59 -128.66
C ILE A 552 57.64 -38.72 -129.45
N ILE A 553 56.51 -39.24 -128.97
CA ILE A 553 55.77 -40.32 -129.64
C ILE A 553 55.16 -39.84 -130.96
N GLU A 554 54.63 -38.61 -131.02
CA GLU A 554 54.17 -37.99 -132.26
C GLU A 554 55.29 -37.86 -133.31
N LEU A 555 56.51 -37.50 -132.88
CA LEU A 555 57.69 -37.49 -133.75
C LEU A 555 58.06 -38.90 -134.24
N ILE A 556 58.03 -39.91 -133.37
CA ILE A 556 58.33 -41.31 -133.76
C ILE A 556 57.25 -41.85 -134.71
N TYR A 557 55.97 -41.52 -134.50
CA TYR A 557 54.88 -41.83 -135.42
C TYR A 557 55.14 -41.23 -136.81
N TYR A 558 55.52 -39.95 -136.87
CA TYR A 558 55.89 -39.28 -138.11
C TYR A 558 57.10 -39.95 -138.81
N MET A 559 58.13 -40.35 -138.04
CA MET A 559 59.29 -41.08 -138.57
C MET A 559 58.91 -42.48 -139.08
N ALA A 560 57.99 -43.18 -138.41
CA ALA A 560 57.47 -44.47 -138.85
C ALA A 560 56.69 -44.33 -140.17
N GLU A 561 55.81 -43.35 -140.29
CA GLU A 561 55.03 -43.09 -141.51
C GLU A 561 55.92 -42.69 -142.70
N GLN A 562 56.94 -41.84 -142.46
CA GLN A 562 58.00 -41.53 -143.43
C GLN A 562 58.77 -42.80 -143.86
N THR A 563 59.10 -43.68 -142.92
CA THR A 563 59.82 -44.93 -143.21
C THR A 563 58.93 -45.90 -144.00
N ASN A 564 57.62 -45.93 -143.76
CA ASN A 564 56.64 -46.72 -144.50
C ASN A 564 56.56 -46.28 -145.97
N LEU A 565 56.49 -44.97 -146.21
CA LEU A 565 56.56 -44.36 -147.54
C LEU A 565 57.89 -44.64 -148.25
N LEU A 566 59.01 -44.56 -147.52
CA LEU A 566 60.33 -44.86 -148.08
C LEU A 566 60.46 -46.34 -148.47
N ALA A 567 60.02 -47.25 -147.60
CA ALA A 567 60.02 -48.69 -147.85
C ALA A 567 59.12 -49.07 -149.03
N LEU A 568 57.94 -48.46 -149.15
CA LEU A 568 57.04 -48.62 -150.30
C LEU A 568 57.70 -48.16 -151.61
N ASN A 569 58.36 -46.99 -151.60
CA ASN A 569 59.11 -46.49 -152.76
C ASN A 569 60.26 -47.43 -153.18
N VAL A 570 60.97 -48.03 -152.21
CA VAL A 570 61.98 -49.06 -152.49
C VAL A 570 61.33 -50.32 -153.05
N ALA A 571 60.24 -50.83 -152.47
CA ALA A 571 59.53 -52.01 -152.96
C ALA A 571 59.07 -51.85 -154.43
N VAL A 572 58.56 -50.68 -154.80
CA VAL A 572 58.19 -50.33 -156.19
C VAL A 572 59.41 -50.37 -157.13
N GLN A 573 60.56 -49.83 -156.71
CA GLN A 573 61.77 -49.85 -157.55
C GLN A 573 62.37 -51.26 -157.66
N VAL A 574 62.26 -52.09 -156.62
CA VAL A 574 62.77 -53.46 -156.67
C VAL A 574 61.90 -54.36 -157.54
N ALA A 575 60.57 -54.19 -157.53
CA ALA A 575 59.67 -54.86 -158.49
C ALA A 575 60.05 -54.57 -159.95
N ARG A 576 60.65 -53.40 -160.22
CA ARG A 576 61.19 -52.97 -161.52
C ARG A 576 62.52 -53.63 -161.90
N ALA A 577 63.29 -54.15 -160.94
CA ALA A 577 64.64 -54.68 -161.15
C ALA A 577 64.68 -56.18 -161.57
N GLY A 578 63.52 -56.84 -161.67
CA GLY A 578 63.42 -58.23 -162.11
C GLY A 578 64.10 -59.22 -161.16
N GLU A 579 64.65 -60.32 -161.70
CA GLU A 579 65.22 -61.40 -160.88
C GLU A 579 66.39 -60.97 -159.98
N ASN A 580 67.17 -59.96 -160.41
CA ASN A 580 68.27 -59.39 -159.61
C ASN A 580 67.78 -58.65 -158.36
N GLY A 581 66.49 -58.29 -158.29
CA GLY A 581 65.89 -57.56 -157.17
C GLY A 581 65.40 -58.45 -156.02
N LYS A 582 65.27 -59.78 -156.20
CA LYS A 582 64.56 -60.67 -155.26
C LYS A 582 64.99 -60.54 -153.79
N GLY A 583 66.29 -60.35 -153.51
CA GLY A 583 66.81 -60.14 -152.15
C GLY A 583 66.37 -58.81 -151.52
N PHE A 584 66.40 -57.71 -152.29
CA PHE A 584 65.98 -56.39 -151.82
C PHE A 584 64.46 -56.26 -151.66
N ALA A 585 63.67 -57.07 -152.37
CA ALA A 585 62.20 -57.03 -152.28
C ALA A 585 61.73 -57.52 -150.91
N VAL A 586 62.40 -58.56 -150.40
CA VAL A 586 62.18 -59.08 -149.04
C VAL A 586 62.55 -58.02 -148.01
N VAL A 587 63.70 -57.35 -148.14
CA VAL A 587 64.12 -56.29 -147.21
C VAL A 587 63.16 -55.10 -147.24
N ALA A 588 62.70 -54.65 -148.41
CA ALA A 588 61.77 -53.53 -148.53
C ALA A 588 60.39 -53.86 -147.93
N GLY A 589 59.86 -55.06 -148.19
CA GLY A 589 58.61 -55.53 -147.57
C GLY A 589 58.71 -55.68 -146.06
N GLU A 590 59.89 -56.08 -145.55
CA GLU A 590 60.12 -56.19 -144.11
C GLU A 590 60.32 -54.83 -143.44
N MET A 591 61.00 -53.87 -144.09
CA MET A 591 61.03 -52.47 -143.64
C MET A 591 59.64 -51.83 -143.64
N GLN A 592 58.80 -52.14 -144.63
CA GLN A 592 57.42 -51.64 -144.69
C GLN A 592 56.59 -52.19 -143.52
N LYS A 593 56.66 -53.51 -143.27
CA LYS A 593 56.04 -54.12 -142.08
C LYS A 593 56.55 -53.51 -140.78
N LEU A 594 57.86 -53.31 -140.63
CA LEU A 594 58.45 -52.76 -139.42
C LEU A 594 58.02 -51.31 -139.19
N ALA A 595 57.91 -50.52 -140.25
CA ALA A 595 57.39 -49.15 -140.21
C ALA A 595 55.89 -49.11 -139.84
N GLN A 596 55.07 -49.95 -140.47
CA GLN A 596 53.64 -50.10 -140.14
C GLN A 596 53.45 -50.58 -138.69
N TYR A 597 54.29 -51.50 -138.22
CA TYR A 597 54.31 -51.98 -136.84
C TYR A 597 54.70 -50.87 -135.86
N SER A 598 55.71 -50.05 -136.19
CA SER A 598 56.12 -48.89 -135.40
C SER A 598 55.03 -47.79 -135.35
N SER A 599 54.34 -47.53 -136.47
CA SER A 599 53.21 -46.59 -136.58
C SER A 599 51.99 -47.06 -135.75
N ASN A 600 51.74 -48.37 -135.70
CA ASN A 600 50.69 -48.94 -134.83
C ASN A 600 51.10 -48.94 -133.35
N ALA A 601 52.32 -49.35 -133.03
CA ALA A 601 52.84 -49.35 -131.66
C ALA A 601 52.91 -47.93 -131.06
N THR A 602 53.26 -46.91 -131.86
CA THR A 602 53.22 -45.51 -131.40
C THR A 602 51.79 -45.02 -131.17
N LYS A 603 50.79 -45.42 -131.97
CA LYS A 603 49.37 -45.14 -131.66
C LYS A 603 48.93 -45.75 -130.32
N GLU A 604 49.33 -46.99 -130.05
CA GLU A 604 49.05 -47.65 -128.76
C GLU A 604 49.75 -46.91 -127.60
N ILE A 605 51.01 -46.49 -127.78
CA ILE A 605 51.73 -45.70 -126.76
C ILE A 605 51.11 -44.31 -126.58
N THR A 606 50.67 -43.61 -127.62
CA THR A 606 49.92 -42.34 -127.50
C THR A 606 48.65 -42.54 -126.68
N GLN A 607 47.93 -43.65 -126.86
CA GLN A 607 46.75 -43.95 -126.07
C GLN A 607 47.09 -44.22 -124.59
N LEU A 608 48.19 -44.92 -124.32
CA LEU A 608 48.71 -45.12 -122.95
C LEU A 608 49.17 -43.80 -122.31
N ILE A 609 49.88 -42.94 -123.03
CA ILE A 609 50.31 -41.62 -122.56
C ILE A 609 49.11 -40.73 -122.24
N LYS A 610 48.08 -40.68 -123.09
CA LYS A 610 46.83 -39.96 -122.82
C LYS A 610 46.10 -40.50 -121.59
N THR A 611 46.12 -41.82 -121.38
CA THR A 611 45.57 -42.45 -120.17
C THR A 611 46.35 -42.00 -118.93
N ILE A 612 47.68 -42.08 -118.95
CA ILE A 612 48.56 -41.61 -117.87
C ILE A 612 48.37 -40.10 -117.59
N GLN A 613 48.18 -39.27 -118.62
CA GLN A 613 47.90 -37.83 -118.46
C GLN A 613 46.56 -37.60 -117.74
N SER A 614 45.51 -38.36 -118.10
CA SER A 614 44.21 -38.31 -117.42
C SER A 614 44.35 -38.74 -115.96
N GLU A 615 44.91 -39.92 -115.70
CA GLU A 615 45.13 -40.47 -114.36
C GLU A 615 45.99 -39.55 -113.49
N THR A 616 47.00 -38.88 -114.06
CA THR A 616 47.81 -37.89 -113.34
C THR A 616 47.00 -36.63 -113.01
N CYS A 617 46.13 -36.18 -113.90
CA CYS A 617 45.26 -35.03 -113.64
C CYS A 617 44.23 -35.36 -112.54
N ASP A 618 43.64 -36.55 -112.58
CA ASP A 618 42.75 -37.06 -111.55
C ASP A 618 43.47 -37.21 -110.19
N ALA A 619 44.70 -37.72 -110.19
CA ALA A 619 45.53 -37.80 -108.99
C ALA A 619 45.85 -36.41 -108.38
N ILE A 620 46.13 -35.39 -109.21
CA ILE A 620 46.32 -34.01 -108.75
C ILE A 620 45.03 -33.46 -108.12
N ASN A 621 43.87 -33.72 -108.73
CA ASN A 621 42.57 -33.31 -108.18
C ASN A 621 42.30 -33.99 -106.81
N VAL A 622 42.60 -35.28 -106.67
CA VAL A 622 42.48 -36.01 -105.40
C VAL A 622 43.45 -35.48 -104.34
N ILE A 623 44.68 -35.11 -104.71
CA ILE A 623 45.67 -34.50 -103.82
C ILE A 623 45.22 -33.10 -103.35
N ALA A 624 44.59 -32.30 -104.21
CA ALA A 624 44.01 -31.02 -103.82
C ALA A 624 42.89 -31.19 -102.78
N VAL A 625 41.96 -32.13 -102.99
CA VAL A 625 40.93 -32.49 -102.01
C VAL A 625 41.55 -33.02 -100.71
N GLY A 626 42.63 -33.79 -100.79
CA GLY A 626 43.39 -34.26 -99.62
C GLY A 626 43.99 -33.11 -98.80
N THR A 627 44.48 -32.05 -99.48
CA THR A 627 45.03 -30.85 -98.84
C THR A 627 43.95 -30.10 -98.05
N ASP A 628 42.79 -29.87 -98.67
CA ASP A 628 41.62 -29.25 -97.99
C ASP A 628 41.15 -30.06 -96.78
N LYS A 629 41.22 -31.40 -96.86
CA LYS A 629 40.84 -32.29 -95.76
C LYS A 629 41.82 -32.27 -94.59
N VAL A 630 43.11 -32.08 -94.83
CA VAL A 630 44.11 -31.90 -93.77
C VAL A 630 43.95 -30.55 -93.09
N GLU A 631 43.76 -29.47 -93.84
CA GLU A 631 43.49 -28.14 -93.28
C GLU A 631 42.17 -28.12 -92.47
N GLN A 632 41.12 -28.80 -92.93
CA GLN A 632 39.90 -29.00 -92.15
C GLN A 632 40.16 -29.78 -90.85
N SER A 633 40.97 -30.85 -90.89
CA SER A 633 41.27 -31.69 -89.73
C SER A 633 42.14 -30.95 -88.68
N LYS A 634 43.07 -30.11 -89.14
CA LYS A 634 43.92 -29.24 -88.33
C LYS A 634 43.10 -28.19 -87.56
N ARG A 635 42.11 -27.57 -88.20
CA ARG A 635 41.16 -26.65 -87.52
C ARG A 635 40.34 -27.37 -86.45
N LEU A 636 39.76 -28.53 -86.77
CA LEU A 636 39.00 -29.33 -85.79
C LEU A 636 39.85 -29.77 -84.59
N ALA A 637 41.13 -30.09 -84.81
CA ALA A 637 42.07 -30.41 -83.75
C ALA A 637 42.41 -29.17 -82.89
N ASP A 638 42.53 -27.98 -83.47
CA ASP A 638 42.77 -26.74 -82.71
C ASP A 638 41.52 -26.29 -81.93
N ASP A 639 40.32 -26.40 -82.50
CA ASP A 639 39.04 -26.19 -81.80
C ASP A 639 38.95 -27.12 -80.57
N ALA A 640 39.34 -28.38 -80.73
CA ALA A 640 39.37 -29.36 -79.65
C ALA A 640 40.47 -29.05 -78.60
N ARG A 641 41.61 -28.48 -79.00
CA ARG A 641 42.64 -27.98 -78.06
C ARG A 641 42.08 -26.87 -77.17
N VAL A 642 41.43 -25.87 -77.78
CA VAL A 642 40.79 -24.76 -77.05
C VAL A 642 39.68 -25.25 -76.13
N ALA A 643 38.89 -26.25 -76.56
CA ALA A 643 37.88 -26.86 -75.71
C ALA A 643 38.47 -27.54 -74.45
N ILE A 644 39.64 -28.18 -74.56
CA ILE A 644 40.33 -28.78 -73.41
C ILE A 644 40.97 -27.72 -72.50
N GLU A 645 41.53 -26.65 -73.06
CA GLU A 645 42.05 -25.51 -72.27
C GLU A 645 40.97 -24.81 -71.44
N ASN A 646 39.75 -24.72 -71.99
CA ASN A 646 38.59 -24.24 -71.23
C ASN A 646 38.21 -25.21 -70.09
N ILE A 647 38.28 -26.53 -70.32
CA ILE A 647 38.01 -27.54 -69.26
C ILE A 647 39.03 -27.42 -68.11
N ASP A 648 40.31 -27.23 -68.40
CA ASP A 648 41.34 -27.06 -67.37
C ASP A 648 41.11 -25.77 -66.55
N THR A 649 40.71 -24.68 -67.21
CA THR A 649 40.33 -23.41 -66.56
C THR A 649 39.13 -23.58 -65.62
N GLU A 650 38.08 -24.29 -66.05
CA GLU A 650 36.90 -24.57 -65.21
C GLU A 650 37.22 -25.51 -64.04
N VAL A 651 38.14 -26.47 -64.22
CA VAL A 651 38.65 -27.36 -63.17
C VAL A 651 39.38 -26.58 -62.07
N ASP A 652 40.15 -25.55 -62.42
CA ASP A 652 40.81 -24.65 -61.48
C ASP A 652 39.78 -23.79 -60.70
N ILE A 653 38.71 -23.32 -61.35
CA ILE A 653 37.58 -22.64 -60.70
C ILE A 653 36.91 -23.57 -59.69
N ILE A 654 36.57 -24.81 -60.07
CA ILE A 654 35.96 -25.82 -59.17
C ILE A 654 36.86 -26.07 -57.96
N THR A 655 38.18 -26.18 -58.17
CA THR A 655 39.16 -26.39 -57.09
C THR A 655 39.16 -25.23 -56.08
N ARG A 656 38.97 -23.99 -56.55
CA ARG A 656 38.84 -22.82 -55.69
C ARG A 656 37.53 -22.82 -54.90
N GLU A 657 36.40 -23.17 -55.52
CA GLU A 657 35.10 -23.24 -54.83
C GLU A 657 35.08 -24.36 -53.77
N VAL A 658 35.68 -25.52 -54.06
CA VAL A 658 35.90 -26.61 -53.10
C VAL A 658 36.65 -26.15 -51.85
N ARG A 659 37.68 -25.29 -51.98
CA ARG A 659 38.37 -24.66 -50.84
C ARG A 659 37.47 -23.71 -50.06
N GLN A 660 36.64 -22.90 -50.73
CA GLN A 660 35.71 -22.00 -50.05
C GLN A 660 34.68 -22.78 -49.21
N ILE A 661 34.09 -23.84 -49.78
CA ILE A 661 33.14 -24.71 -49.07
C ILE A 661 33.83 -25.39 -47.88
N THR A 662 35.08 -25.85 -48.03
CA THR A 662 35.86 -26.43 -46.91
C THR A 662 35.97 -25.45 -45.73
N ASN A 663 36.36 -24.19 -46.01
CA ASN A 663 36.51 -23.15 -44.99
C ASN A 663 35.16 -22.81 -44.31
N ALA A 664 34.09 -22.67 -45.11
CA ALA A 664 32.75 -22.41 -44.59
C ALA A 664 32.24 -23.55 -43.68
N ASN A 665 32.52 -24.81 -44.05
CA ASN A 665 32.13 -25.98 -43.29
C ASN A 665 32.91 -26.10 -41.97
N GLU A 666 34.19 -25.71 -41.94
CA GLU A 666 34.97 -25.62 -40.70
C GLU A 666 34.42 -24.53 -39.76
N GLN A 667 34.00 -23.37 -40.31
CA GLN A 667 33.32 -22.33 -39.53
C GLN A 667 31.97 -22.80 -38.98
N GLN A 668 31.16 -23.48 -39.79
CA GLN A 668 29.89 -24.09 -39.34
C GLN A 668 30.10 -25.13 -38.23
N SER A 669 31.15 -25.96 -38.32
CA SER A 669 31.52 -26.90 -37.25
C SER A 669 31.86 -26.20 -35.92
N LYS A 670 32.59 -25.09 -35.97
CA LYS A 670 32.91 -24.27 -34.79
C LYS A 670 31.65 -23.61 -34.22
N ALA A 671 30.81 -23.02 -35.07
CA ALA A 671 29.54 -22.41 -34.66
C ALA A 671 28.59 -23.43 -34.00
N SER A 672 28.45 -24.63 -34.59
CA SER A 672 27.65 -25.73 -34.03
C SER A 672 28.08 -26.08 -32.59
N LYS A 673 29.39 -26.20 -32.35
CA LYS A 673 29.94 -26.50 -31.02
C LYS A 673 29.67 -25.40 -29.97
N GLU A 674 29.71 -24.13 -30.36
CA GLU A 674 29.32 -23.04 -29.47
C GLU A 674 27.81 -23.03 -29.20
N ILE A 675 26.95 -23.31 -30.20
CA ILE A 675 25.51 -23.45 -30.00
C ILE A 675 25.20 -24.56 -28.99
N VAL A 676 25.89 -25.72 -29.07
CA VAL A 676 25.74 -26.79 -28.06
C VAL A 676 26.05 -26.30 -26.64
N LYS A 677 27.14 -25.53 -26.45
CA LYS A 677 27.45 -24.94 -25.13
C LYS A 677 26.37 -23.97 -24.66
N CYS A 678 25.87 -23.11 -25.55
CA CYS A 678 24.79 -22.18 -25.23
C CYS A 678 23.51 -22.93 -24.81
N VAL A 679 23.17 -24.03 -25.49
CA VAL A 679 22.00 -24.87 -25.13
C VAL A 679 22.17 -25.52 -23.76
N VAL A 680 23.37 -26.02 -23.43
CA VAL A 680 23.67 -26.57 -22.09
C VAL A 680 23.56 -25.50 -20.99
N ALA A 681 24.07 -24.29 -21.25
CA ALA A 681 23.89 -23.16 -20.34
C ALA A 681 22.41 -22.78 -20.18
N LEU A 682 21.64 -22.77 -21.27
CA LEU A 682 20.20 -22.46 -21.27
C LEU A 682 19.40 -23.47 -20.43
N THR A 683 19.71 -24.77 -20.53
CA THR A 683 19.06 -25.79 -19.69
C THR A 683 19.37 -25.60 -18.20
N GLY A 684 20.64 -25.33 -17.85
CA GLY A 684 20.99 -25.04 -16.45
C GLY A 684 20.33 -23.76 -15.92
N GLN A 685 20.10 -22.77 -16.79
CA GLN A 685 19.36 -21.56 -16.44
C GLN A 685 17.86 -21.83 -16.22
N ALA A 686 17.23 -22.70 -17.02
CA ALA A 686 15.85 -23.14 -16.83
C ALA A 686 15.67 -23.90 -15.50
N ASP A 687 16.63 -24.76 -15.12
CA ASP A 687 16.64 -25.44 -13.82
C ASP A 687 16.73 -24.44 -12.64
N MET A 688 17.59 -23.41 -12.75
CA MET A 688 17.68 -22.34 -11.74
C MET A 688 16.36 -21.56 -11.61
N VAL A 689 15.71 -21.20 -12.72
CA VAL A 689 14.39 -20.51 -12.71
C VAL A 689 13.31 -21.39 -12.07
N THR A 690 13.33 -22.70 -12.35
CA THR A 690 12.41 -23.68 -11.75
C THR A 690 12.61 -23.80 -10.24
N SER A 691 13.85 -23.82 -9.77
CA SER A 691 14.16 -23.82 -8.34
C SER A 691 13.76 -22.51 -7.65
N ALA A 692 14.01 -21.37 -8.30
CA ALA A 692 13.64 -20.04 -7.78
C ALA A 692 12.12 -19.85 -7.68
N THR A 693 11.36 -20.24 -8.71
CA THR A 693 9.88 -20.20 -8.68
C THR A 693 9.30 -21.12 -7.62
N LYS A 694 9.90 -22.29 -7.39
CA LYS A 694 9.51 -23.20 -6.30
C LYS A 694 9.69 -22.57 -4.91
N GLU A 695 10.76 -21.79 -4.71
CA GLU A 695 10.96 -21.06 -3.44
C GLU A 695 10.02 -19.86 -3.31
N GLN A 696 9.79 -19.11 -4.39
CA GLN A 696 8.80 -18.01 -4.43
C GLN A 696 7.39 -18.50 -4.11
N ALA A 697 7.00 -19.70 -4.58
CA ALA A 697 5.70 -20.29 -4.26
C ALA A 697 5.52 -20.58 -2.75
N LYS A 698 6.59 -20.99 -2.05
CA LYS A 698 6.56 -21.10 -0.58
C LYS A 698 6.41 -19.73 0.07
N GLY A 699 7.20 -18.74 -0.36
CA GLY A 699 7.13 -17.38 0.16
C GLY A 699 5.73 -16.78 0.01
N VAL A 700 5.10 -16.94 -1.15
CA VAL A 700 3.69 -16.55 -1.36
C VAL A 700 2.74 -17.27 -0.41
N THR A 701 2.96 -18.55 -0.12
CA THR A 701 2.14 -19.30 0.86
C THR A 701 2.28 -18.72 2.28
N GLU A 702 3.47 -18.26 2.68
CA GLU A 702 3.65 -17.57 3.96
C GLU A 702 2.99 -16.18 3.97
N ILE A 703 3.13 -15.40 2.89
CA ILE A 703 2.50 -14.07 2.79
C ILE A 703 0.97 -14.20 2.86
N ILE A 704 0.35 -15.23 2.24
CA ILE A 704 -1.09 -15.50 2.37
C ILE A 704 -1.49 -15.67 3.85
N LYS A 705 -0.70 -16.40 4.63
CA LYS A 705 -0.95 -16.61 6.06
C LYS A 705 -0.86 -15.31 6.85
N ASP A 706 0.14 -14.47 6.56
CA ASP A 706 0.31 -13.18 7.23
C ASP A 706 -0.78 -12.17 6.89
N VAL A 707 -1.30 -12.20 5.66
CA VAL A 707 -2.46 -11.39 5.25
C VAL A 707 -3.75 -11.83 5.95
N VAL A 708 -3.96 -13.14 6.16
CA VAL A 708 -5.06 -13.65 7.01
C VAL A 708 -4.90 -13.16 8.45
N ASN A 709 -3.68 -13.21 9.01
CA ASN A 709 -3.40 -12.69 10.35
C ASN A 709 -3.66 -11.17 10.44
N ALA A 710 -3.24 -10.40 9.43
CA ALA A 710 -3.47 -8.96 9.35
C ALA A 710 -4.97 -8.63 9.30
N ARG A 711 -5.77 -9.37 8.53
CA ARG A 711 -7.23 -9.19 8.45
C ARG A 711 -7.90 -9.39 9.81
N GLU A 712 -7.50 -10.42 10.56
CA GLU A 712 -8.00 -10.65 11.91
C GLU A 712 -7.53 -9.56 12.91
N LYS A 713 -6.30 -9.06 12.77
CA LYS A 713 -5.81 -7.94 13.60
C LYS A 713 -6.55 -6.63 13.35
N VAL A 714 -6.81 -6.29 12.08
CA VAL A 714 -7.64 -5.13 11.72
C VAL A 714 -9.04 -5.28 12.32
N ARG A 715 -9.68 -6.46 12.19
CA ARG A 715 -10.98 -6.75 12.80
C ARG A 715 -10.98 -6.57 14.33
N GLN A 716 -9.93 -7.02 15.02
CA GLN A 716 -9.76 -6.83 16.46
C GLN A 716 -9.67 -5.33 16.84
N VAL A 717 -8.92 -4.53 16.07
CA VAL A 717 -8.84 -3.08 16.26
C VAL A 717 -10.21 -2.42 16.05
N THR A 718 -10.94 -2.76 14.99
CA THR A 718 -12.28 -2.19 14.74
C THR A 718 -13.24 -2.46 15.92
N VAL A 719 -13.24 -3.68 16.46
CA VAL A 719 -14.06 -4.03 17.64
C VAL A 719 -13.62 -3.26 18.90
N ALA A 720 -12.31 -3.10 19.10
CA ALA A 720 -11.78 -2.34 20.24
C ALA A 720 -12.16 -0.85 20.17
N MET A 721 -12.15 -0.23 18.99
CA MET A 721 -12.56 1.17 18.80
C MET A 721 -14.05 1.38 19.13
N VAL A 722 -14.92 0.43 18.75
CA VAL A 722 -16.35 0.48 19.11
C VAL A 722 -16.56 0.48 20.64
N GLU A 723 -15.82 -0.33 21.38
CA GLU A 723 -15.93 -0.36 22.84
C GLU A 723 -15.25 0.86 23.50
N GLN A 724 -14.13 1.38 22.96
CA GLN A 724 -13.55 2.65 23.44
C GLN A 724 -14.51 3.83 23.24
N LYS A 725 -15.20 3.91 22.10
CA LYS A 725 -16.24 4.92 21.81
C LYS A 725 -17.40 4.86 22.82
N LYS A 726 -17.71 3.66 23.34
CA LYS A 726 -18.68 3.46 24.42
C LYS A 726 -18.10 3.85 25.79
N GLN A 727 -16.86 3.47 26.11
CA GLN A 727 -16.13 3.90 27.31
C GLN A 727 -16.09 5.44 27.42
N ILE A 728 -15.72 6.15 26.35
CA ILE A 728 -15.71 7.62 26.29
C ILE A 728 -17.07 8.21 26.70
N LYS A 729 -18.19 7.67 26.18
CA LYS A 729 -19.55 8.08 26.58
C LYS A 729 -19.87 7.81 28.05
N HIS A 730 -19.18 6.90 28.74
CA HIS A 730 -19.30 6.72 30.20
C HIS A 730 -18.43 7.72 30.97
N ILE A 731 -17.21 8.00 30.49
CA ILE A 731 -16.31 8.99 31.11
C ILE A 731 -16.92 10.39 31.04
N VAL A 732 -17.49 10.80 29.89
CA VAL A 732 -18.20 12.11 29.77
C VAL A 732 -19.27 12.28 30.85
N ARG A 733 -20.13 11.26 31.06
CA ARG A 733 -21.16 11.28 32.11
C ARG A 733 -20.58 11.28 33.53
N ALA A 734 -19.42 10.67 33.74
CA ALA A 734 -18.74 10.71 35.04
C ALA A 734 -18.20 12.11 35.34
N VAL A 735 -17.60 12.79 34.35
CA VAL A 735 -17.10 14.17 34.47
C VAL A 735 -18.24 15.17 34.65
N GLU A 736 -19.35 14.99 33.94
CA GLU A 736 -20.58 15.77 34.13
C GLU A 736 -21.12 15.62 35.58
N ASN A 737 -21.19 14.40 36.10
CA ASN A 737 -21.58 14.13 37.49
C ASN A 737 -20.62 14.77 38.52
N VAL A 738 -19.31 14.69 38.30
CA VAL A 738 -18.30 15.35 39.17
C VAL A 738 -18.50 16.87 39.15
N THR A 739 -18.72 17.47 37.97
CA THR A 739 -18.96 18.91 37.83
C THR A 739 -20.19 19.35 38.62
N ASN A 740 -21.31 18.63 38.49
CA ASN A 740 -22.53 18.88 39.25
C ASN A 740 -22.32 18.71 40.77
N GLN A 741 -21.54 17.70 41.19
CA GLN A 741 -21.22 17.46 42.60
C GLN A 741 -20.36 18.60 43.19
N VAL A 742 -19.39 19.10 42.43
CA VAL A 742 -18.51 20.21 42.82
C VAL A 742 -19.30 21.52 42.94
N GLU A 743 -20.28 21.76 42.07
CA GLU A 743 -21.19 22.91 42.20
C GLU A 743 -22.00 22.84 43.50
N MET A 744 -22.52 21.66 43.86
CA MET A 744 -23.22 21.44 45.13
C MET A 744 -22.30 21.65 46.34
N VAL A 745 -21.06 21.14 46.31
CA VAL A 745 -20.07 21.36 47.38
C VAL A 745 -19.76 22.85 47.53
N THR A 746 -19.58 23.58 46.44
CA THR A 746 -19.33 25.03 46.44
C THR A 746 -20.50 25.83 47.04
N LYS A 747 -21.74 25.43 46.72
CA LYS A 747 -22.97 25.98 47.35
C LYS A 747 -23.11 25.59 48.82
N GLY A 748 -22.53 24.47 49.24
CA GLY A 748 -22.48 24.02 50.64
C GLY A 748 -21.47 24.79 51.48
N THR A 749 -20.22 24.89 51.02
CA THR A 749 -19.14 25.58 51.74
C THR A 749 -19.41 27.08 51.91
N THR A 750 -19.99 27.74 50.90
CA THR A 750 -20.42 29.14 51.00
C THR A 750 -21.48 29.36 52.09
N LYS A 751 -22.46 28.44 52.23
CA LYS A 751 -23.44 28.49 53.34
C LYS A 751 -22.81 28.20 54.70
N GLN A 752 -21.90 27.23 54.78
CA GLN A 752 -21.19 26.91 56.03
C GLN A 752 -20.30 28.07 56.49
N ALA A 753 -19.60 28.75 55.56
CA ALA A 753 -18.79 29.93 55.88
C ALA A 753 -19.60 31.05 56.53
N ALA A 754 -20.80 31.34 56.01
CA ALA A 754 -21.73 32.30 56.63
C ALA A 754 -22.18 31.84 58.03
N GLY A 755 -22.51 30.55 58.19
CA GLY A 755 -22.87 30.00 59.51
C GLY A 755 -21.75 30.07 60.54
N VAL A 756 -20.49 29.91 60.14
CA VAL A 756 -19.32 30.10 61.02
C VAL A 756 -19.21 31.55 61.49
N GLU A 757 -19.44 32.52 60.62
CA GLU A 757 -19.42 33.95 60.97
C GLU A 757 -20.48 34.29 62.04
N ASP A 758 -21.67 33.70 61.95
CA ASP A 758 -22.73 33.89 62.94
C ASP A 758 -22.44 33.18 64.28
N ILE A 759 -21.79 32.02 64.26
CA ILE A 759 -21.31 31.36 65.49
C ILE A 759 -20.23 32.21 66.18
N ILE A 760 -19.30 32.82 65.43
CA ILE A 760 -18.28 33.73 65.99
C ILE A 760 -18.94 34.90 66.74
N LYS A 761 -20.00 35.51 66.17
CA LYS A 761 -20.79 36.56 66.84
C LYS A 761 -21.47 36.04 68.12
N GLY A 762 -21.98 34.81 68.10
CA GLY A 762 -22.57 34.15 69.28
C GLY A 762 -21.55 33.90 70.41
N VAL A 763 -20.37 33.39 70.07
CA VAL A 763 -19.26 33.13 71.03
C VAL A 763 -18.76 34.43 71.67
N ALA A 764 -18.67 35.52 70.90
CA ALA A 764 -18.31 36.83 71.43
C ALA A 764 -19.31 37.34 72.49
N ASN A 765 -20.62 37.19 72.23
CA ASN A 765 -21.67 37.54 73.20
C ASN A 765 -21.60 36.66 74.47
N ALA A 766 -21.32 35.37 74.32
CA ALA A 766 -21.16 34.45 75.45
C ALA A 766 -19.97 34.83 76.37
N ARG A 767 -18.81 35.22 75.79
CA ARG A 767 -17.67 35.73 76.58
C ARG A 767 -18.08 36.92 77.45
N GLU A 768 -18.80 37.90 76.89
CA GLU A 768 -19.20 39.10 77.65
C GLU A 768 -20.23 38.80 78.75
N GLN A 769 -21.19 37.89 78.51
CA GLN A 769 -22.13 37.45 79.54
C GLN A 769 -21.42 36.76 80.72
N ILE A 770 -20.47 35.86 80.46
CA ILE A 770 -19.69 35.18 81.50
C ILE A 770 -18.85 36.20 82.29
N ARG A 771 -18.27 37.20 81.62
CA ARG A 771 -17.52 38.29 82.28
C ARG A 771 -18.40 39.08 83.25
N GLN A 772 -19.66 39.34 82.88
CA GLN A 772 -20.63 40.03 83.74
C GLN A 772 -21.05 39.17 84.95
N ILE A 773 -21.32 37.88 84.77
CA ILE A 773 -21.67 36.94 85.85
C ILE A 773 -20.52 36.81 86.86
N THR A 774 -19.27 36.72 86.37
CA THR A 774 -18.07 36.65 87.23
C THR A 774 -17.91 37.92 88.07
N SER A 775 -18.19 39.09 87.49
CA SER A 775 -18.16 40.38 88.22
C SER A 775 -19.24 40.43 89.32
N ALA A 776 -20.48 40.02 89.01
CA ALA A 776 -21.60 40.06 89.94
C ALA A 776 -21.40 39.12 91.14
N THR A 777 -20.92 37.90 90.91
CA THR A 777 -20.68 36.90 91.97
C THR A 777 -19.58 37.33 92.95
N VAL A 778 -18.52 37.99 92.48
CA VAL A 778 -17.48 38.55 93.36
C VAL A 778 -18.03 39.61 94.32
N GLU A 779 -18.91 40.50 93.86
CA GLU A 779 -19.50 41.52 94.72
C GLU A 779 -20.56 40.93 95.66
N GLN A 780 -21.36 39.95 95.23
CA GLN A 780 -22.28 39.22 96.12
C GLN A 780 -21.56 38.49 97.26
N ALA A 781 -20.44 37.80 96.98
CA ALA A 781 -19.63 37.15 98.00
C ALA A 781 -19.04 38.14 99.03
N LYS A 782 -18.81 39.40 98.62
CA LYS A 782 -18.37 40.47 99.51
C LYS A 782 -19.52 40.99 100.38
N GLN A 783 -20.73 41.10 99.86
CA GLN A 783 -21.91 41.48 100.64
C GLN A 783 -22.28 40.44 101.72
N GLY A 784 -22.22 39.13 101.40
CA GLY A 784 -22.48 38.07 102.38
C GLY A 784 -21.57 38.16 103.62
N ARG A 785 -20.28 38.51 103.45
CA ARG A 785 -19.35 38.71 104.57
C ARG A 785 -19.71 39.89 105.48
N TYR A 786 -20.38 40.93 104.98
CA TYR A 786 -20.89 42.02 105.83
C TYR A 786 -22.10 41.58 106.67
N ILE A 787 -22.96 40.70 106.13
CA ILE A 787 -24.13 40.17 106.84
C ILE A 787 -23.71 39.25 108.00
N VAL A 788 -22.73 38.36 107.80
CA VAL A 788 -22.14 37.54 108.88
C VAL A 788 -21.66 38.43 110.03
N LYS A 789 -20.92 39.49 109.72
CA LYS A 789 -20.40 40.44 110.72
C LYS A 789 -21.51 41.27 111.40
N ALA A 790 -22.66 41.44 110.77
CA ALA A 790 -23.83 42.05 111.41
C ALA A 790 -24.50 41.07 112.39
N ALA A 791 -24.62 39.79 112.04
CA ALA A 791 -25.17 38.75 112.91
C ALA A 791 -24.35 38.58 114.20
N GLU A 792 -23.01 38.55 114.11
CA GLU A 792 -22.09 38.52 115.27
C GLU A 792 -22.37 39.66 116.28
N ASN A 793 -22.68 40.87 115.79
CA ASN A 793 -23.00 42.00 116.65
C ASN A 793 -24.37 41.82 117.35
N VAL A 794 -25.35 41.18 116.70
CA VAL A 794 -26.66 40.88 117.32
C VAL A 794 -26.52 39.83 118.42
N THR A 795 -25.75 38.77 118.20
CA THR A 795 -25.42 37.78 119.25
C THR A 795 -24.81 38.46 120.47
N LYS A 796 -23.85 39.35 120.26
CA LYS A 796 -23.18 40.11 121.33
C LYS A 796 -24.10 41.09 122.07
N GLN A 797 -25.08 41.66 121.37
CA GLN A 797 -26.11 42.51 121.97
C GLN A 797 -27.09 41.69 122.83
N ALA A 798 -27.43 40.46 122.41
CA ALA A 798 -28.28 39.55 123.17
C ALA A 798 -27.65 39.16 124.53
N GLU A 799 -26.37 38.80 124.54
CA GLU A 799 -25.63 38.48 125.78
C GLU A 799 -25.68 39.63 126.81
N MET A 800 -25.52 40.88 126.37
CA MET A 800 -25.59 42.05 127.24
C MET A 800 -26.98 42.27 127.85
N VAL A 801 -28.06 41.95 127.10
CA VAL A 801 -29.44 42.02 127.61
C VAL A 801 -29.65 40.94 128.68
N THR A 802 -29.27 39.69 128.42
CA THR A 802 -29.37 38.58 129.38
C THR A 802 -28.69 38.90 130.72
N GLN A 803 -27.52 39.56 130.67
CA GLN A 803 -26.78 39.95 131.88
C GLN A 803 -27.49 41.06 132.69
N ALA A 804 -28.14 42.02 132.01
CA ALA A 804 -28.90 43.09 132.67
C ALA A 804 -30.18 42.56 133.36
N THR A 805 -30.96 41.73 132.65
CA THR A 805 -32.21 41.14 133.16
C THR A 805 -31.99 40.31 134.42
N LYS A 806 -30.84 39.61 134.51
CA LYS A 806 -30.45 38.81 135.67
C LYS A 806 -30.21 39.64 136.94
N SER A 807 -29.77 40.90 136.81
CA SER A 807 -29.64 41.82 137.94
C SER A 807 -31.01 42.27 138.46
N GLN A 808 -31.92 42.59 137.55
CA GLN A 808 -33.24 43.13 137.87
C GLN A 808 -34.14 42.12 138.62
N ALA A 809 -33.96 40.82 138.36
CA ALA A 809 -34.59 39.73 139.11
C ALA A 809 -34.18 39.68 140.60
N GLN A 810 -33.03 40.24 140.96
CA GLN A 810 -32.53 40.24 142.33
C GLN A 810 -33.16 41.37 143.17
N ASP A 811 -33.41 42.53 142.57
CA ASP A 811 -34.02 43.69 143.23
C ASP A 811 -35.49 43.43 143.66
N VAL A 812 -36.24 42.67 142.85
CA VAL A 812 -37.64 42.31 143.15
C VAL A 812 -37.77 41.53 144.47
N LYS A 813 -36.77 40.72 144.84
CA LYS A 813 -36.78 39.95 146.10
C LYS A 813 -36.68 40.81 147.36
N GLU A 814 -36.05 41.99 147.28
CA GLU A 814 -35.99 42.91 148.42
C GLU A 814 -37.33 43.62 148.66
N VAL A 815 -38.09 43.94 147.60
CA VAL A 815 -39.40 44.60 147.72
C VAL A 815 -40.43 43.72 148.45
N ILE A 816 -40.43 42.40 148.18
CA ILE A 816 -41.32 41.42 148.83
C ILE A 816 -41.16 41.43 150.36
N LYS A 817 -39.93 41.61 150.86
CA LYS A 817 -39.61 41.70 152.29
C LYS A 817 -40.26 42.90 152.98
N GLY A 818 -40.42 44.03 152.27
CA GLY A 818 -40.98 45.26 152.82
C GLY A 818 -42.47 45.15 153.15
N VAL A 819 -43.25 44.51 152.28
CA VAL A 819 -44.72 44.41 152.39
C VAL A 819 -45.16 43.61 153.64
N ILE A 820 -44.37 42.60 154.03
CA ILE A 820 -44.67 41.74 155.19
C ILE A 820 -44.65 42.54 156.50
N ASN A 821 -43.73 43.50 156.67
CA ASN A 821 -43.62 44.29 157.90
C ASN A 821 -44.80 45.24 158.13
N THR A 822 -45.39 45.80 157.07
CA THR A 822 -46.53 46.73 157.18
C THR A 822 -47.78 46.03 157.70
N ARG A 823 -47.91 44.71 157.45
CA ARG A 823 -49.08 43.89 157.83
C ARG A 823 -49.27 43.74 159.34
N GLU A 824 -48.19 43.68 160.13
CA GLU A 824 -48.27 43.47 161.59
C GLU A 824 -48.54 44.78 162.36
N GLN A 825 -48.11 45.93 161.85
CA GLN A 825 -48.35 47.23 162.51
C GLN A 825 -49.84 47.60 162.57
N THR A 826 -50.64 47.23 161.56
CA THR A 826 -52.09 47.51 161.55
C THR A 826 -52.85 46.72 162.61
N ARG A 827 -52.35 45.54 163.01
CA ARG A 827 -53.04 44.60 163.91
C ARG A 827 -53.08 45.07 165.37
N GLN A 828 -52.09 45.83 165.83
CA GLN A 828 -52.00 46.26 167.24
C GLN A 828 -52.93 47.43 167.58
N ILE A 829 -53.29 48.26 166.60
CA ILE A 829 -54.14 49.44 166.81
C ILE A 829 -55.58 49.06 167.20
N THR A 830 -56.07 47.90 166.73
CA THR A 830 -57.45 47.43 166.98
C THR A 830 -57.71 46.95 168.42
N ILE A 831 -56.68 46.63 169.20
CA ILE A 831 -56.84 45.99 170.52
C ILE A 831 -57.04 47.02 171.65
N ALA A 832 -56.45 48.22 171.52
CA ALA A 832 -56.42 49.23 172.58
C ALA A 832 -57.76 49.97 172.82
N THR A 833 -58.71 49.91 171.89
CA THR A 833 -59.99 50.64 171.97
C THR A 833 -61.10 49.91 172.74
N GLY A 834 -60.89 48.65 173.16
CA GLY A 834 -61.93 47.84 173.81
C GLY A 834 -62.01 47.94 175.34
N GLU A 835 -60.99 48.47 176.04
CA GLU A 835 -60.87 48.32 177.50
C GLU A 835 -61.56 49.41 178.34
N GLN A 836 -61.88 50.59 177.78
CA GLN A 836 -62.45 51.69 178.59
C GLN A 836 -63.94 51.54 178.96
N ALA A 837 -64.67 50.53 178.44
CA ALA A 837 -66.13 50.44 178.56
C ALA A 837 -66.68 49.70 179.80
N LYS A 838 -65.83 49.26 180.76
CA LYS A 838 -66.19 48.15 181.68
C LYS A 838 -66.27 48.42 183.21
N HIS A 839 -66.19 49.67 183.68
CA HIS A 839 -66.05 49.96 185.13
C HIS A 839 -67.19 50.75 185.82
N GLY A 840 -68.40 50.84 185.23
CA GLY A 840 -69.43 51.78 185.69
C GLY A 840 -70.48 51.36 186.74
N GLU A 841 -70.72 50.07 187.03
CA GLU A 841 -72.11 49.67 187.35
C GLU A 841 -72.48 48.96 188.68
N ARG A 842 -71.59 48.67 189.67
CA ARG A 842 -71.99 47.84 190.85
C ARG A 842 -71.39 48.15 192.23
N ILE A 843 -71.81 49.26 192.88
CA ILE A 843 -72.13 49.38 194.34
C ILE A 843 -73.19 50.51 194.41
N VAL A 844 -74.42 50.35 194.90
CA VAL A 844 -74.91 50.25 196.31
C VAL A 844 -76.32 49.62 196.21
N LEU A 845 -76.62 48.43 196.75
CA LEU A 845 -76.64 47.98 198.16
C LEU A 845 -77.83 48.54 198.96
N ALA A 846 -78.90 47.76 199.11
CA ALA A 846 -79.85 47.80 200.24
C ALA A 846 -81.09 46.95 199.91
N VAL A 847 -81.29 45.80 200.57
CA VAL A 847 -81.89 45.68 201.93
C VAL A 847 -81.98 44.18 202.34
N GLU A 848 -83.13 43.53 202.44
CA GLU A 848 -83.34 42.34 203.29
C GLU A 848 -84.26 41.30 202.63
N SER A 849 -83.82 40.08 202.33
CA SER A 849 -83.42 39.01 203.26
C SER A 849 -84.62 38.10 203.50
N ILE A 850 -84.40 36.77 203.52
CA ILE A 850 -85.39 35.78 203.95
C ILE A 850 -86.64 35.76 203.02
N THR A 851 -86.87 34.71 202.25
CA THR A 851 -87.13 33.39 202.81
C THR A 851 -86.70 32.37 201.74
N ASN A 852 -85.53 31.75 201.89
CA ASN A 852 -85.26 30.60 202.78
C ASN A 852 -86.03 29.35 202.37
N GLN A 853 -85.41 28.19 202.62
CA GLN A 853 -85.88 26.85 202.25
C GLN A 853 -86.06 26.68 200.72
N ALA A 854 -85.27 25.85 200.04
CA ALA A 854 -84.35 24.81 200.50
C ALA A 854 -83.49 24.36 199.30
N GLU A 855 -82.33 23.68 199.42
CA GLU A 855 -81.42 23.36 200.53
C GLU A 855 -80.12 22.79 199.87
N MET A 856 -79.04 22.68 200.65
CA MET A 856 -77.79 21.94 200.36
C MET A 856 -76.75 22.49 199.34
N VAL A 857 -75.68 23.03 199.94
CA VAL A 857 -74.25 22.72 199.68
C VAL A 857 -73.55 23.42 198.48
N THR A 858 -72.48 24.25 198.56
CA THR A 858 -71.32 24.44 199.48
C THR A 858 -70.04 23.66 199.06
N ALA A 859 -68.81 24.20 199.07
CA ALA A 859 -68.25 25.56 199.09
C ALA A 859 -66.72 25.49 198.85
N SER A 860 -66.03 26.64 198.87
CA SER A 860 -64.57 26.82 199.04
C SER A 860 -63.67 26.41 197.86
N THR A 861 -62.54 27.03 197.54
CA THR A 861 -61.86 28.34 197.82
C THR A 861 -60.67 28.32 196.84
N GLU A 862 -60.26 29.33 196.06
CA GLU A 862 -59.99 30.74 196.36
C GLU A 862 -58.93 30.96 197.46
N GLU A 863 -57.66 31.13 197.06
CA GLU A 863 -56.87 32.35 197.31
C GLU A 863 -55.41 32.21 196.82
N GLN A 864 -54.88 33.28 196.19
CA GLN A 864 -53.49 33.80 196.32
C GLN A 864 -52.26 32.90 195.94
N VAL A 865 -51.05 33.37 195.57
CA VAL A 865 -50.53 34.71 195.20
C VAL A 865 -49.25 34.59 194.35
N GLN A 866 -49.14 35.45 193.33
CA GLN A 866 -47.98 36.23 192.86
C GLN A 866 -46.52 35.92 193.33
N ALA A 867 -45.63 35.63 192.37
CA ALA A 867 -44.24 36.14 192.24
C ALA A 867 -43.65 35.71 190.86
N MET A 868 -43.31 36.62 189.93
CA MET A 868 -42.00 37.28 189.73
C MET A 868 -40.87 36.30 189.26
N ASN A 869 -40.28 36.29 188.04
CA ASN A 869 -40.20 37.19 186.87
C ASN A 869 -38.90 38.04 186.68
N VAL A 870 -37.71 37.42 186.70
CA VAL A 870 -36.44 37.96 186.12
C VAL A 870 -35.58 36.80 185.55
N ILE A 871 -34.64 37.08 184.64
CA ILE A 871 -33.56 36.21 184.08
C ILE A 871 -33.87 35.48 182.73
N ILE A 872 -34.74 36.07 181.90
CA ILE A 872 -34.47 36.03 180.44
C ILE A 872 -33.28 36.97 180.16
N LYS A 873 -32.12 36.45 179.71
CA LYS A 873 -31.19 37.08 178.72
C LYS A 873 -29.84 36.36 178.42
N GLY A 874 -29.60 35.15 178.91
CA GLY A 874 -28.31 34.47 178.79
C GLY A 874 -27.97 33.78 177.44
N VAL A 875 -27.42 34.53 176.49
CA VAL A 875 -26.39 34.07 175.53
C VAL A 875 -26.78 32.98 174.51
N THR A 876 -27.63 33.39 173.56
CA THR A 876 -27.96 32.78 172.25
C THR A 876 -26.75 32.54 171.29
N ASN A 877 -25.49 32.57 171.74
CA ASN A 877 -24.32 32.85 170.89
C ASN A 877 -23.45 31.66 170.45
N ALA A 878 -23.86 30.40 170.67
CA ALA A 878 -23.06 29.21 170.34
C ALA A 878 -23.72 28.26 169.31
N ARG A 879 -24.54 28.80 168.39
CA ARG A 879 -25.39 28.01 167.48
C ARG A 879 -24.85 27.79 166.06
N GLU A 880 -23.79 28.48 165.62
CA GLU A 880 -23.64 28.77 164.18
C GLU A 880 -22.43 28.18 163.43
N GLN A 881 -21.33 27.78 164.07
CA GLN A 881 -20.09 27.41 163.35
C GLN A 881 -19.89 25.93 162.98
N VAL A 882 -20.78 25.00 163.37
CA VAL A 882 -20.57 23.54 163.16
C VAL A 882 -21.38 22.97 161.98
N GLY A 883 -22.30 23.73 161.38
CA GLY A 883 -23.23 23.21 160.35
C GLY A 883 -22.69 23.13 158.90
N GLN A 884 -21.55 23.75 158.58
CA GLN A 884 -21.17 23.99 157.17
C GLN A 884 -20.28 22.93 156.50
N ILE A 885 -19.79 21.90 157.23
CA ILE A 885 -18.80 20.94 156.69
C ILE A 885 -19.41 19.57 156.30
N THR A 886 -20.59 19.22 156.82
CA THR A 886 -21.21 17.89 156.61
C THR A 886 -21.95 17.74 155.27
N ALA A 887 -22.27 18.84 154.57
CA ALA A 887 -23.05 18.78 153.33
C ALA A 887 -22.21 18.48 152.06
N ALA A 888 -20.90 18.76 152.08
CA ALA A 888 -20.04 18.71 150.88
C ALA A 888 -19.57 17.30 150.49
N THR A 889 -19.69 16.30 151.37
CA THR A 889 -19.08 14.96 151.20
C THR A 889 -19.95 13.94 150.48
N VAL A 890 -21.21 14.26 150.19
CA VAL A 890 -22.16 13.32 149.54
C VAL A 890 -22.17 13.47 148.01
N GLU A 891 -21.77 14.62 147.45
CA GLU A 891 -21.92 14.89 146.02
C GLU A 891 -20.83 14.25 145.13
N GLN A 892 -19.58 14.17 145.61
CA GLN A 892 -18.45 13.67 144.80
C GLN A 892 -18.54 12.17 144.43
N ALA A 893 -19.37 11.37 145.11
CA ALA A 893 -19.55 9.95 144.79
C ALA A 893 -20.36 9.69 143.49
N LYS A 894 -20.91 10.74 142.86
CA LYS A 894 -21.76 10.62 141.67
C LYS A 894 -20.96 10.60 140.36
N HIS A 895 -19.91 11.42 140.23
CA HIS A 895 -19.18 11.60 138.95
C HIS A 895 -18.32 10.42 138.51
N GLY A 896 -17.90 9.51 139.40
CA GLY A 896 -17.10 8.34 139.04
C GLY A 896 -17.83 7.33 138.14
N ARG A 897 -19.16 7.42 138.02
CA ARG A 897 -19.98 6.48 137.22
C ARG A 897 -20.16 6.91 135.76
N ASP A 898 -20.09 8.21 135.48
CA ASP A 898 -20.33 8.76 134.14
C ASP A 898 -19.13 8.57 133.19
N ILE A 899 -17.91 8.41 133.73
CA ILE A 899 -16.67 8.22 132.97
C ILE A 899 -16.59 6.83 132.31
N ILE A 900 -17.19 5.80 132.93
CA ILE A 900 -17.15 4.42 132.41
C ILE A 900 -17.87 4.30 131.06
N ASN A 901 -19.00 5.00 130.88
CA ASN A 901 -19.76 4.99 129.62
C ASN A 901 -19.08 5.75 128.47
N ALA A 902 -18.06 6.56 128.74
CA ALA A 902 -17.32 7.30 127.71
C ALA A 902 -16.27 6.43 126.99
N VAL A 903 -15.73 5.40 127.68
CA VAL A 903 -14.67 4.52 127.13
C VAL A 903 -15.23 3.54 126.09
N GLU A 904 -16.45 3.04 126.31
CA GLU A 904 -17.11 2.05 125.42
C GLU A 904 -17.35 2.58 124.00
N ASN A 905 -17.61 3.88 123.84
CA ASN A 905 -17.79 4.51 122.53
C ASN A 905 -16.50 4.60 121.69
N VAL A 906 -15.33 4.69 122.34
CA VAL A 906 -14.03 4.78 121.64
C VAL A 906 -13.66 3.43 121.02
N THR A 907 -13.97 2.32 121.68
CA THR A 907 -13.74 0.96 121.18
C THR A 907 -14.52 0.67 119.89
N ILE A 908 -15.80 1.05 119.83
CA ILE A 908 -16.66 0.86 118.64
C ILE A 908 -16.13 1.64 117.42
N GLN A 909 -15.50 2.80 117.66
CA GLN A 909 -15.01 3.66 116.58
C GLN A 909 -13.70 3.15 115.96
N ALA A 910 -12.88 2.39 116.71
CA ALA A 910 -11.68 1.74 116.21
C ALA A 910 -11.97 0.57 115.23
N ASP A 911 -13.00 -0.24 115.52
CA ASP A 911 -13.39 -1.37 114.68
C ASP A 911 -13.85 -0.94 113.26
N MET A 912 -14.53 0.21 113.14
CA MET A 912 -14.94 0.74 111.83
C MET A 912 -13.76 1.16 110.93
N VAL A 913 -12.67 1.67 111.52
CA VAL A 913 -11.47 2.09 110.76
C VAL A 913 -10.73 0.86 110.19
N THR A 914 -10.70 -0.23 110.95
CA THR A 914 -10.09 -1.51 110.55
C THR A 914 -10.84 -2.18 109.39
N LEU A 915 -12.18 -2.07 109.35
CA LEU A 915 -12.99 -2.57 108.23
C LEU A 915 -12.77 -1.76 106.93
N SER A 916 -12.64 -0.44 107.04
CA SER A 916 -12.44 0.46 105.88
C SER A 916 -11.07 0.28 105.20
N THR A 917 -10.00 0.14 105.99
CA THR A 917 -8.64 -0.07 105.46
C THR A 917 -8.49 -1.41 104.73
N LYS A 918 -9.18 -2.45 105.18
CA LYS A 918 -9.16 -3.79 104.56
C LYS A 918 -9.77 -3.81 103.15
N ALA A 919 -10.74 -2.93 102.87
CA ALA A 919 -11.34 -2.79 101.54
C ALA A 919 -10.43 -2.04 100.55
N GLN A 920 -9.65 -1.06 101.01
CA GLN A 920 -8.77 -0.26 100.15
C GLN A 920 -7.56 -1.04 99.60
N VAL A 921 -7.08 -2.07 100.31
CA VAL A 921 -5.94 -2.89 99.86
C VAL A 921 -6.27 -3.65 98.57
N VAL A 922 -7.50 -4.16 98.42
CA VAL A 922 -7.91 -4.94 97.24
C VAL A 922 -7.93 -4.09 95.97
N GLY A 923 -8.33 -2.82 96.06
CA GLY A 923 -8.35 -1.90 94.91
C GLY A 923 -6.96 -1.48 94.40
N VAL A 924 -5.90 -1.66 95.18
CA VAL A 924 -4.52 -1.36 94.74
C VAL A 924 -3.97 -2.46 93.84
N ASP A 925 -4.28 -3.73 94.13
CA ASP A 925 -3.80 -4.87 93.33
C ASP A 925 -4.42 -4.91 91.92
N GLU A 926 -5.70 -4.51 91.77
CA GLU A 926 -6.34 -4.40 90.45
C GLU A 926 -5.67 -3.33 89.55
N ILE A 927 -5.24 -2.20 90.15
CA ILE A 927 -4.55 -1.13 89.41
C ILE A 927 -3.17 -1.59 88.94
N ILE A 928 -2.43 -2.35 89.75
CA ILE A 928 -1.12 -2.91 89.38
C ILE A 928 -1.25 -3.85 88.16
N GLN A 929 -2.31 -4.66 88.10
CA GLN A 929 -2.55 -5.54 86.96
C GLN A 929 -2.93 -4.78 85.68
N GLY A 930 -3.64 -3.65 85.80
CA GLY A 930 -3.91 -2.74 84.68
C GLY A 930 -2.65 -2.10 84.08
N VAL A 931 -1.73 -1.63 84.93
CA VAL A 931 -0.45 -1.03 84.49
C VAL A 931 0.42 -2.04 83.73
N SER A 932 0.44 -3.31 84.17
CA SER A 932 1.18 -4.39 83.52
C SER A 932 0.67 -4.70 82.10
N ASN A 933 -0.64 -4.62 81.86
CA ASN A 933 -1.21 -4.82 80.53
C ASN A 933 -0.82 -3.68 79.55
N SER A 934 -0.81 -2.43 80.00
CA SER A 934 -0.33 -1.30 79.18
C SER A 934 1.15 -1.42 78.79
N ARG A 935 1.98 -2.00 79.66
CA ARG A 935 3.41 -2.24 79.40
C ARG A 935 3.65 -3.15 78.19
N GLU A 936 2.90 -4.25 78.07
CA GLU A 936 3.03 -5.18 76.94
C GLU A 936 2.46 -4.60 75.63
N GLN A 937 1.39 -3.81 75.68
CA GLN A 937 0.85 -3.14 74.49
C GLN A 937 1.85 -2.16 73.86
N VAL A 938 2.54 -1.35 74.68
CA VAL A 938 3.59 -0.43 74.18
C VAL A 938 4.77 -1.19 73.56
N ARG A 939 5.13 -2.36 74.11
CA ARG A 939 6.19 -3.22 73.56
C ARG A 939 5.85 -3.80 72.19
N GLN A 940 4.59 -4.19 71.97
CA GLN A 940 4.10 -4.70 70.68
C GLN A 940 4.15 -3.61 69.59
N ILE A 941 3.75 -2.38 69.92
CA ILE A 941 3.77 -1.22 68.99
C ILE A 941 5.21 -0.89 68.53
N ALA A 942 6.19 -0.96 69.43
CA ALA A 942 7.59 -0.72 69.11
C ALA A 942 8.20 -1.77 68.16
N LEU A 943 7.79 -3.03 68.26
CA LEU A 943 8.22 -4.10 67.34
C LEU A 943 7.63 -3.92 65.94
N ALA A 944 6.34 -3.58 65.84
CA ALA A 944 5.66 -3.36 64.56
C ALA A 944 6.23 -2.14 63.79
N THR A 945 6.60 -1.06 64.49
CA THR A 945 7.22 0.12 63.85
C THR A 945 8.64 -0.16 63.33
N ALA A 946 9.41 -0.99 64.01
CA ALA A 946 10.74 -1.41 63.54
C ALA A 946 10.68 -2.25 62.24
N GLU A 947 9.65 -3.07 62.08
CA GLU A 947 9.44 -3.89 60.89
C GLU A 947 8.97 -3.05 59.69
N GLN A 948 8.05 -2.10 59.89
CA GLN A 948 7.63 -1.11 58.89
C GLN A 948 8.83 -0.35 58.27
N ALA A 949 9.78 0.09 59.10
CA ALA A 949 10.98 0.81 58.64
C ALA A 949 11.93 -0.05 57.76
N LYS A 950 11.81 -1.39 57.81
CA LYS A 950 12.57 -2.31 56.94
C LYS A 950 11.95 -2.37 55.53
N TYR A 951 10.63 -2.35 55.42
CA TYR A 951 9.92 -2.36 54.14
C TYR A 951 10.16 -1.07 53.34
N GLY A 952 10.19 0.10 53.98
CA GLY A 952 10.51 1.37 53.30
C GLY A 952 11.84 1.34 52.53
N ARG A 953 12.89 0.73 53.11
CA ARG A 953 14.20 0.58 52.45
C ARG A 953 14.18 -0.34 51.22
N TYR A 954 13.31 -1.35 51.18
CA TYR A 954 13.14 -2.18 49.99
C TYR A 954 12.45 -1.41 48.85
N ILE A 955 11.51 -0.52 49.17
CA ILE A 955 10.82 0.30 48.17
C ILE A 955 11.78 1.31 47.53
N VAL A 956 12.65 1.97 48.32
CA VAL A 956 13.72 2.84 47.78
C VAL A 956 14.63 2.08 46.80
N SER A 957 15.03 0.85 47.14
CA SER A 957 15.83 0.00 46.22
C SER A 957 15.06 -0.41 44.95
N ALA A 958 13.74 -0.51 44.99
CA ALA A 958 12.91 -0.80 43.82
C ALA A 958 12.77 0.45 42.92
N VAL A 959 12.58 1.62 43.50
CA VAL A 959 12.55 2.91 42.77
C VAL A 959 13.87 3.16 42.04
N HIS A 960 15.01 2.87 42.67
CA HIS A 960 16.33 2.98 42.02
C HIS A 960 16.47 2.07 40.79
N ASN A 961 15.93 0.84 40.83
CA ASN A 961 15.91 -0.05 39.67
C ASN A 961 15.01 0.49 38.53
N VAL A 962 13.92 1.19 38.86
CA VAL A 962 13.06 1.86 37.87
C VAL A 962 13.80 3.00 37.18
N SER A 963 14.55 3.85 37.91
CA SER A 963 15.39 4.89 37.29
C SER A 963 16.45 4.32 36.34
N ASN A 964 17.11 3.22 36.71
CA ASN A 964 18.09 2.55 35.83
C ASN A 964 17.44 1.96 34.56
N GLN A 965 16.19 1.48 34.64
CA GLN A 965 15.42 1.07 33.46
C GLN A 965 15.03 2.27 32.59
N ILE A 966 14.68 3.41 33.18
CA ILE A 966 14.35 4.65 32.44
C ILE A 966 15.57 5.16 31.67
N GLU A 967 16.77 5.17 32.27
CA GLU A 967 18.00 5.55 31.56
C GLU A 967 18.24 4.66 30.32
N THR A 968 17.92 3.37 30.42
CA THR A 968 18.00 2.42 29.29
C THR A 968 16.99 2.77 28.18
N VAL A 969 15.76 3.16 28.55
CA VAL A 969 14.72 3.62 27.61
C VAL A 969 15.10 4.95 26.94
N THR A 970 15.69 5.89 27.68
CA THR A 970 16.19 7.17 27.15
C THR A 970 17.35 6.98 26.17
N LYS A 971 18.19 5.96 26.37
CA LYS A 971 19.20 5.57 25.38
C LYS A 971 18.58 4.99 24.10
N ALA A 972 17.63 4.07 24.24
CA ALA A 972 16.96 3.42 23.11
C ALA A 972 16.17 4.42 22.24
N THR A 973 15.47 5.39 22.85
CA THR A 973 14.75 6.44 22.11
C THR A 973 15.69 7.39 21.36
N LYS A 974 16.89 7.69 21.89
CA LYS A 974 17.94 8.41 21.15
C LYS A 974 18.42 7.66 19.91
N GLU A 975 18.64 6.35 20.01
CA GLU A 975 19.04 5.52 18.87
C GLU A 975 17.92 5.42 17.82
N GLN A 976 16.65 5.31 18.24
CA GLN A 976 15.50 5.35 17.32
C GLN A 976 15.35 6.69 16.61
N ALA A 977 15.59 7.82 17.29
CA ALA A 977 15.52 9.15 16.69
C ALA A 977 16.54 9.31 15.53
N ALA A 978 17.78 8.84 15.72
CA ALA A 978 18.80 8.81 14.66
C ALA A 978 18.44 7.86 13.50
N GLY A 979 17.69 6.78 13.78
CA GLY A 979 17.12 5.90 12.76
C GLY A 979 16.06 6.59 11.89
N VAL A 980 15.18 7.38 12.50
CA VAL A 980 14.16 8.18 11.81
C VAL A 980 14.79 9.21 10.87
N GLU A 981 15.85 9.90 11.32
CA GLU A 981 16.55 10.90 10.52
C GLU A 981 17.14 10.30 9.23
N LYS A 982 17.74 9.11 9.29
CA LYS A 982 18.19 8.36 8.10
C LYS A 982 17.06 7.90 7.18
N MET A 983 15.88 7.58 7.72
CA MET A 983 14.74 7.21 6.88
C MET A 983 14.18 8.40 6.11
N ILE A 984 14.20 9.61 6.68
CA ILE A 984 13.84 10.85 5.97
C ILE A 984 14.78 11.09 4.78
N GLU A 985 16.09 10.90 4.99
CA GLU A 985 17.11 11.00 3.93
C GLU A 985 16.92 9.94 2.83
N GLY A 986 16.52 8.71 3.20
CA GLY A 986 16.14 7.64 2.28
C GLY A 986 14.90 7.97 1.44
N ILE A 987 13.87 8.59 2.05
CA ILE A 987 12.63 9.00 1.36
C ILE A 987 12.88 10.13 0.36
N ALA A 988 13.75 11.09 0.69
CA ALA A 988 14.15 12.14 -0.24
C ALA A 988 14.78 11.56 -1.53
N ASN A 989 15.67 10.57 -1.38
CA ASN A 989 16.24 9.84 -2.50
C ASN A 989 15.21 8.99 -3.26
N ALA A 990 14.22 8.42 -2.58
CA ALA A 990 13.13 7.68 -3.22
C ALA A 990 12.23 8.59 -4.08
N ARG A 991 11.85 9.77 -3.59
CA ARG A 991 11.09 10.77 -4.38
C ARG A 991 11.82 11.11 -5.69
N GLU A 992 13.11 11.42 -5.61
CA GLU A 992 13.89 11.82 -6.80
C GLU A 992 14.01 10.68 -7.81
N ARG A 993 14.17 9.42 -7.36
CA ARG A 993 14.16 8.25 -8.25
C ARG A 993 12.81 8.03 -8.93
N VAL A 994 11.69 8.14 -8.22
CA VAL A 994 10.35 7.98 -8.81
C VAL A 994 10.07 9.10 -9.83
N ARG A 995 10.50 10.34 -9.53
CA ARG A 995 10.45 11.46 -10.47
C ARG A 995 11.26 11.20 -11.75
N GLN A 996 12.48 10.64 -11.64
CA GLN A 996 13.30 10.29 -12.80
C GLN A 996 12.69 9.17 -13.64
N ILE A 997 12.10 8.15 -13.02
CA ILE A 997 11.38 7.08 -13.71
C ILE A 997 10.20 7.66 -14.50
N TYR A 998 9.38 8.52 -13.87
CA TYR A 998 8.22 9.14 -14.51
C TYR A 998 8.61 9.91 -15.79
N VAL A 999 9.64 10.76 -15.73
CA VAL A 999 10.14 11.53 -16.90
C VAL A 999 10.59 10.59 -18.02
N ALA A 1000 11.37 9.56 -17.71
CA ALA A 1000 11.86 8.60 -18.70
C ALA A 1000 10.73 7.80 -19.37
N THR A 1001 9.67 7.42 -18.63
CA THR A 1001 8.50 6.75 -19.23
C THR A 1001 7.71 7.65 -20.17
N VAL A 1002 7.60 8.95 -19.89
CA VAL A 1002 6.90 9.90 -20.77
C VAL A 1002 7.65 10.05 -22.10
N GLU A 1003 8.98 10.21 -22.07
CA GLU A 1003 9.81 10.27 -23.29
C GLU A 1003 9.74 8.96 -24.10
N GLN A 1004 9.73 7.79 -23.45
CA GLN A 1004 9.57 6.51 -24.16
C GLN A 1004 8.20 6.33 -24.82
N ALA A 1005 7.12 6.84 -24.21
CA ALA A 1005 5.79 6.81 -24.82
C ALA A 1005 5.71 7.71 -26.07
N GLU A 1006 6.42 8.84 -26.08
CA GLU A 1006 6.51 9.75 -27.22
C GLU A 1006 7.29 9.11 -28.38
N HIS A 1007 8.47 8.52 -28.11
CA HIS A 1007 9.22 7.75 -29.12
C HIS A 1007 8.45 6.56 -29.69
N GLY A 1008 7.60 5.89 -28.89
CA GLY A 1008 6.73 4.83 -29.39
C GLY A 1008 5.74 5.33 -30.46
N LYS A 1009 5.22 6.55 -30.31
CA LYS A 1009 4.29 7.19 -31.25
C LYS A 1009 4.99 7.54 -32.58
N ASP A 1010 6.25 7.98 -32.54
CA ASP A 1010 7.07 8.21 -33.74
C ASP A 1010 7.29 6.92 -34.55
N ILE A 1011 7.57 5.79 -33.88
CA ILE A 1011 7.82 4.52 -34.58
C ILE A 1011 6.52 3.97 -35.21
N VAL A 1012 5.35 4.17 -34.58
CA VAL A 1012 4.05 3.86 -35.19
C VAL A 1012 3.82 4.69 -36.45
N TYR A 1013 4.17 5.99 -36.44
CA TYR A 1013 4.09 6.85 -37.61
C TYR A 1013 5.05 6.43 -38.74
N ALA A 1014 6.25 5.95 -38.39
CA ALA A 1014 7.18 5.35 -39.35
C ALA A 1014 6.64 4.05 -39.97
N ALA A 1015 6.03 3.17 -39.16
CA ALA A 1015 5.43 1.92 -39.61
C ALA A 1015 4.25 2.14 -40.58
N ASP A 1016 3.38 3.13 -40.32
CA ASP A 1016 2.29 3.48 -41.25
C ASP A 1016 2.83 4.02 -42.59
N ASN A 1017 3.90 4.82 -42.57
CA ASN A 1017 4.57 5.27 -43.79
C ASN A 1017 5.18 4.11 -44.61
N VAL A 1018 5.75 3.10 -43.94
CA VAL A 1018 6.24 1.87 -44.61
C VAL A 1018 5.06 1.10 -45.22
N SER A 1019 3.97 0.91 -44.47
CA SER A 1019 2.73 0.26 -44.96
C SER A 1019 2.14 0.98 -46.19
N ARG A 1020 2.07 2.32 -46.14
CA ARG A 1020 1.59 3.15 -47.26
C ARG A 1020 2.49 3.03 -48.50
N ARG A 1021 3.82 3.00 -48.34
CA ARG A 1021 4.76 2.77 -49.45
C ARG A 1021 4.67 1.34 -50.01
N ALA A 1022 4.54 0.33 -49.16
CA ALA A 1022 4.39 -1.06 -49.59
C ALA A 1022 3.14 -1.26 -50.45
N LYS A 1023 2.00 -0.65 -50.09
CA LYS A 1023 0.78 -0.65 -50.92
C LYS A 1023 0.97 0.01 -52.29
N ILE A 1024 1.76 1.08 -52.38
CA ILE A 1024 2.07 1.75 -53.66
C ILE A 1024 2.93 0.83 -54.54
N ILE A 1025 3.95 0.19 -53.97
CA ILE A 1025 4.83 -0.76 -54.67
C ILE A 1025 4.03 -1.98 -55.15
N ALA A 1026 3.15 -2.53 -54.31
CA ALA A 1026 2.27 -3.64 -54.67
C ALA A 1026 1.34 -3.28 -55.85
N LYS A 1027 0.77 -2.06 -55.87
CA LYS A 1027 -0.06 -1.60 -57.00
C LYS A 1027 0.75 -1.48 -58.29
N ALA A 1028 1.92 -0.83 -58.24
CA ALA A 1028 2.78 -0.62 -59.41
C ALA A 1028 3.32 -1.93 -60.00
N THR A 1029 3.68 -2.91 -59.16
CA THR A 1029 4.12 -4.24 -59.63
C THR A 1029 2.97 -5.07 -60.20
N LYS A 1030 1.74 -4.90 -59.70
CA LYS A 1030 0.53 -5.54 -60.28
C LYS A 1030 0.19 -4.96 -61.65
N GLU A 1031 0.41 -3.66 -61.85
CA GLU A 1031 0.30 -3.00 -63.16
C GLU A 1031 1.42 -3.47 -64.12
N GLN A 1032 2.67 -3.56 -63.65
CA GLN A 1032 3.78 -4.12 -64.46
C GLN A 1032 3.56 -5.58 -64.86
N ALA A 1033 3.00 -6.43 -63.98
CA ALA A 1033 2.71 -7.83 -64.30
C ALA A 1033 1.77 -7.96 -65.51
N HIS A 1034 0.79 -7.06 -65.61
CA HIS A 1034 -0.15 -7.04 -66.73
C HIS A 1034 0.51 -6.59 -68.04
N SER A 1035 1.39 -5.57 -68.00
CA SER A 1035 2.18 -5.19 -69.17
C SER A 1035 3.15 -6.27 -69.63
N VAL A 1036 3.66 -7.12 -68.72
CA VAL A 1036 4.49 -8.29 -69.09
C VAL A 1036 3.64 -9.35 -69.81
N GLU A 1037 2.39 -9.60 -69.40
CA GLU A 1037 1.45 -10.46 -70.13
C GLU A 1037 1.19 -9.95 -71.57
N GLU A 1038 0.98 -8.64 -71.76
CA GLU A 1038 0.81 -8.04 -73.09
C GLU A 1038 2.05 -8.24 -73.98
N VAL A 1039 3.26 -8.11 -73.41
CA VAL A 1039 4.52 -8.34 -74.14
C VAL A 1039 4.69 -9.82 -74.53
N VAL A 1040 4.34 -10.77 -73.65
CA VAL A 1040 4.32 -12.21 -73.99
C VAL A 1040 3.38 -12.49 -75.17
N GLN A 1041 2.20 -11.86 -75.19
CA GLN A 1041 1.25 -12.03 -76.29
C GLN A 1041 1.75 -11.40 -77.60
N GLY A 1042 2.44 -10.25 -77.54
CA GLY A 1042 3.15 -9.66 -78.68
C GLY A 1042 4.26 -10.55 -79.25
N ILE A 1043 5.01 -11.23 -78.39
CA ILE A 1043 6.10 -12.16 -78.78
C ILE A 1043 5.55 -13.42 -79.46
N ASN A 1044 4.43 -13.97 -78.96
CA ASN A 1044 3.77 -15.09 -79.63
C ASN A 1044 3.27 -14.71 -81.03
N ASN A 1045 2.73 -13.49 -81.22
CA ASN A 1045 2.36 -12.99 -82.55
C ASN A 1045 3.59 -12.81 -83.47
N ALA A 1046 4.73 -12.33 -82.94
CA ALA A 1046 5.98 -12.22 -83.70
C ALA A 1046 6.54 -13.61 -84.11
N ARG A 1047 6.43 -14.61 -83.22
CA ARG A 1047 6.80 -16.01 -83.52
C ARG A 1047 5.97 -16.56 -84.69
N GLU A 1048 4.66 -16.35 -84.67
CA GLU A 1048 3.74 -16.76 -85.73
C GLU A 1048 4.10 -16.10 -87.08
N GLN A 1049 4.38 -14.80 -87.07
CA GLN A 1049 4.80 -14.06 -88.28
C GLN A 1049 6.13 -14.55 -88.86
N VAL A 1050 7.15 -14.81 -88.02
CA VAL A 1050 8.44 -15.37 -88.48
C VAL A 1050 8.25 -16.76 -89.09
N HIS A 1051 7.34 -17.58 -88.54
CA HIS A 1051 7.00 -18.87 -89.13
C HIS A 1051 6.33 -18.72 -90.51
N GLN A 1052 5.38 -17.81 -90.66
CA GLN A 1052 4.72 -17.52 -91.94
C GLN A 1052 5.70 -16.99 -93.00
N ILE A 1053 6.64 -16.11 -92.62
CA ILE A 1053 7.70 -15.60 -93.51
C ILE A 1053 8.60 -16.74 -94.02
N LYS A 1054 8.95 -17.71 -93.16
CA LYS A 1054 9.72 -18.89 -93.54
C LYS A 1054 8.98 -19.77 -94.56
N VAL A 1055 7.68 -20.01 -94.36
CA VAL A 1055 6.87 -20.81 -95.28
C VAL A 1055 6.77 -20.13 -96.65
N ALA A 1056 6.48 -18.82 -96.68
CA ALA A 1056 6.36 -18.05 -97.92
C ALA A 1056 7.67 -17.97 -98.72
N THR A 1057 8.83 -17.83 -98.05
CA THR A 1057 10.15 -17.80 -98.73
C THR A 1057 10.52 -19.17 -99.31
N LEU A 1058 10.17 -20.28 -98.64
CA LEU A 1058 10.36 -21.62 -99.20
C LEU A 1058 9.50 -21.86 -100.46
N GLU A 1059 8.26 -21.35 -100.50
CA GLU A 1059 7.41 -21.41 -101.70
C GLU A 1059 7.93 -20.53 -102.85
N GLN A 1060 8.46 -19.34 -102.56
CA GLN A 1060 9.10 -18.49 -103.58
C GLN A 1060 10.37 -19.13 -104.15
N SER A 1061 11.20 -19.78 -103.32
CA SER A 1061 12.39 -20.51 -103.77
C SER A 1061 12.00 -21.62 -104.78
N ARG A 1062 10.91 -22.33 -104.51
CA ARG A 1062 10.35 -23.36 -105.42
C ARG A 1062 9.83 -22.76 -106.73
N HIS A 1063 9.09 -21.65 -106.67
CA HIS A 1063 8.64 -20.96 -107.89
C HIS A 1063 9.82 -20.48 -108.76
N GLY A 1064 10.90 -19.96 -108.16
CA GLY A 1064 12.10 -19.57 -108.90
C GLY A 1064 12.74 -20.74 -109.67
N GLN A 1065 12.77 -21.94 -109.08
CA GLN A 1065 13.25 -23.15 -109.78
C GLN A 1065 12.35 -23.58 -110.95
N ASP A 1066 11.03 -23.41 -110.83
CA ASP A 1066 10.11 -23.74 -111.92
C ASP A 1066 10.14 -22.69 -113.05
N ILE A 1067 10.40 -21.41 -112.74
CA ILE A 1067 10.66 -20.40 -113.78
C ILE A 1067 11.96 -20.71 -114.54
N ILE A 1068 13.05 -21.13 -113.86
CA ILE A 1068 14.29 -21.55 -114.54
C ILE A 1068 14.03 -22.69 -115.55
N LYS A 1069 13.19 -23.67 -115.23
CA LYS A 1069 12.78 -24.71 -116.20
C LYS A 1069 12.00 -24.14 -117.38
N SER A 1070 11.15 -23.14 -117.15
CA SER A 1070 10.40 -22.49 -118.22
C SER A 1070 11.32 -21.68 -119.15
N VAL A 1071 12.32 -20.99 -118.60
CA VAL A 1071 13.33 -20.25 -119.37
C VAL A 1071 14.15 -21.20 -120.24
N TYR A 1072 14.61 -22.34 -119.70
CA TYR A 1072 15.31 -23.39 -120.45
C TYR A 1072 14.52 -23.89 -121.69
N ASN A 1073 13.19 -24.04 -121.56
CA ASN A 1073 12.34 -24.42 -122.70
C ASN A 1073 12.26 -23.32 -123.78
N VAL A 1074 12.27 -22.03 -123.38
CA VAL A 1074 12.34 -20.90 -124.32
C VAL A 1074 13.70 -20.86 -125.03
N THR A 1075 14.81 -21.06 -124.32
CA THR A 1075 16.15 -21.18 -124.90
C THR A 1075 16.20 -22.29 -125.96
N LYS A 1076 15.58 -23.43 -125.69
CA LYS A 1076 15.47 -24.55 -126.63
C LYS A 1076 14.64 -24.20 -127.88
N GLN A 1077 13.46 -23.60 -127.72
CA GLN A 1077 12.63 -23.19 -128.86
C GLN A 1077 13.30 -22.12 -129.73
N ALA A 1078 14.03 -21.18 -129.12
CA ALA A 1078 14.81 -20.17 -129.86
C ALA A 1078 15.92 -20.80 -130.72
N ALA A 1079 16.59 -21.85 -130.23
CA ALA A 1079 17.56 -22.61 -131.02
C ALA A 1079 16.90 -23.32 -132.22
N GLU A 1080 15.77 -24.01 -132.02
CA GLU A 1080 15.00 -24.70 -133.07
C GLU A 1080 14.55 -23.73 -134.19
N VAL A 1081 14.06 -22.52 -133.82
CA VAL A 1081 13.69 -21.46 -134.79
C VAL A 1081 14.90 -20.90 -135.54
N THR A 1082 16.06 -20.79 -134.87
CA THR A 1082 17.29 -20.27 -135.49
C THR A 1082 17.82 -21.21 -136.58
N GLU A 1083 17.69 -22.52 -136.37
CA GLU A 1083 18.08 -23.56 -137.34
C GLU A 1083 17.10 -23.62 -138.53
N GLY A 1084 15.79 -23.56 -138.28
CA GLY A 1084 14.76 -23.52 -139.32
C GLY A 1084 14.89 -22.32 -140.28
N ALA A 1085 15.04 -21.10 -139.74
CA ALA A 1085 15.22 -19.89 -140.54
C ALA A 1085 16.46 -19.94 -141.46
N LYS A 1086 17.51 -20.65 -141.02
CA LYS A 1086 18.76 -20.83 -141.78
C LYS A 1086 18.56 -21.76 -143.00
N ALA A 1087 17.64 -22.72 -142.91
CA ALA A 1087 17.29 -23.61 -144.02
C ALA A 1087 16.39 -22.91 -145.07
N GLU A 1088 15.42 -22.09 -144.65
CA GLU A 1088 14.58 -21.33 -145.60
C GLU A 1088 15.38 -20.32 -146.42
N LEU A 1089 16.35 -19.63 -145.79
CA LEU A 1089 17.27 -18.73 -146.49
C LEU A 1089 18.02 -19.41 -147.65
N GLN A 1090 18.40 -20.69 -147.49
CA GLN A 1090 19.03 -21.46 -148.57
C GLN A 1090 18.05 -21.86 -149.69
N GLN A 1091 16.77 -22.05 -149.39
CA GLN A 1091 15.76 -22.29 -150.44
C GLN A 1091 15.46 -21.03 -151.24
N MET A 1092 15.28 -19.87 -150.58
CA MET A 1092 14.94 -18.62 -151.26
C MET A 1092 15.99 -18.22 -152.29
N GLY A 1093 17.28 -18.36 -151.96
CA GLY A 1093 18.39 -18.07 -152.89
C GLY A 1093 18.45 -19.00 -154.12
N ARG A 1094 17.81 -20.19 -154.09
CA ARG A 1094 17.65 -21.04 -155.28
C ARG A 1094 16.46 -20.63 -156.14
N LEU A 1095 15.41 -20.08 -155.53
CA LEU A 1095 14.18 -19.68 -156.20
C LEU A 1095 14.39 -18.40 -157.05
N ASP A 1096 15.13 -17.44 -156.51
CA ASP A 1096 15.50 -16.17 -157.17
C ASP A 1096 16.30 -16.41 -158.46
N LEU A 1097 17.25 -17.37 -158.43
CA LEU A 1097 18.00 -17.79 -159.61
C LEU A 1097 17.09 -18.29 -160.73
N THR A 1098 16.13 -19.17 -160.40
CA THR A 1098 15.21 -19.73 -161.41
C THR A 1098 14.22 -18.71 -161.99
N ILE A 1099 13.85 -17.67 -161.25
CA ILE A 1099 12.99 -16.59 -161.76
C ILE A 1099 13.76 -15.74 -162.77
N THR A 1100 15.02 -15.40 -162.46
CA THR A 1100 15.93 -14.67 -163.37
C THR A 1100 16.12 -15.38 -164.72
N GLU A 1101 16.24 -16.71 -164.72
CA GLU A 1101 16.38 -17.51 -165.94
C GLU A 1101 15.10 -17.50 -166.82
N ILE A 1102 13.91 -17.51 -166.21
CA ILE A 1102 12.64 -17.50 -166.95
C ILE A 1102 12.38 -16.11 -167.57
N GLU A 1103 12.74 -15.03 -166.86
CA GLU A 1103 12.55 -13.67 -167.32
C GLU A 1103 13.36 -13.37 -168.60
N GLN A 1104 14.62 -13.81 -168.68
CA GLN A 1104 15.43 -13.69 -169.90
C GLN A 1104 14.76 -14.35 -171.12
N VAL A 1105 14.15 -15.53 -170.95
CA VAL A 1105 13.45 -16.24 -172.03
C VAL A 1105 12.18 -15.48 -172.48
N MET A 1106 11.46 -14.83 -171.56
CA MET A 1106 10.29 -14.03 -171.92
C MET A 1106 10.66 -12.77 -172.71
N LEU A 1107 11.72 -12.07 -172.31
CA LEU A 1107 12.22 -10.89 -173.03
C LEU A 1107 12.62 -11.22 -174.47
N GLN A 1108 13.27 -12.37 -174.69
CA GLN A 1108 13.60 -12.89 -176.02
C GLN A 1108 12.33 -13.07 -176.89
N ASN A 1109 11.28 -13.69 -176.34
CA ASN A 1109 10.02 -13.95 -177.04
C ASN A 1109 9.24 -12.65 -177.39
N ILE A 1110 9.35 -11.60 -176.57
CA ILE A 1110 8.73 -10.30 -176.84
C ILE A 1110 9.30 -9.66 -178.11
N ASP A 1111 10.61 -9.72 -178.31
CA ASP A 1111 11.26 -9.11 -179.47
C ASP A 1111 11.02 -9.90 -180.78
N ASP A 1112 10.99 -11.24 -180.73
CA ASP A 1112 10.59 -12.06 -181.88
C ASP A 1112 9.12 -11.81 -182.28
N ALA A 1113 8.22 -11.61 -181.31
CA ALA A 1113 6.83 -11.25 -181.56
C ALA A 1113 6.72 -9.87 -182.24
N LYS A 1114 7.44 -8.85 -181.77
CA LYS A 1114 7.50 -7.51 -182.42
C LYS A 1114 7.98 -7.59 -183.86
N ARG A 1115 8.99 -8.42 -184.14
CA ARG A 1115 9.52 -8.64 -185.49
C ARG A 1115 8.46 -9.24 -186.43
N THR A 1116 7.74 -10.25 -185.96
CA THR A 1116 6.64 -10.89 -186.71
C THR A 1116 5.47 -9.93 -186.98
N ILE A 1117 5.17 -9.01 -186.06
CA ILE A 1117 4.16 -7.95 -186.26
C ILE A 1117 4.57 -7.00 -187.40
N ALA A 1118 5.85 -6.65 -187.52
CA ALA A 1118 6.34 -5.79 -188.59
C ALA A 1118 6.20 -6.45 -189.98
N GLU A 1119 6.62 -7.72 -190.10
CA GLU A 1119 6.55 -8.49 -191.34
C GLU A 1119 5.09 -8.74 -191.81
N THR A 1120 4.18 -9.06 -190.87
CA THR A 1120 2.75 -9.20 -191.20
C THR A 1120 2.11 -7.89 -191.67
N LYS A 1121 2.52 -6.73 -191.12
CA LYS A 1121 2.06 -5.41 -191.55
C LYS A 1121 2.44 -5.09 -193.01
N GLU A 1122 3.64 -5.49 -193.42
CA GLU A 1122 4.12 -5.32 -194.81
C GLU A 1122 3.35 -6.23 -195.79
N LEU A 1123 3.04 -7.46 -195.38
CA LEU A 1123 2.22 -8.39 -196.16
C LEU A 1123 0.78 -7.90 -196.35
N VAL A 1124 0.17 -7.28 -195.33
CA VAL A 1124 -1.16 -6.62 -195.45
C VAL A 1124 -1.13 -5.51 -196.51
N GLN A 1125 -0.09 -4.66 -196.53
CA GLN A 1125 0.05 -3.63 -197.56
C GLN A 1125 0.16 -4.21 -198.98
N LYS A 1126 0.96 -5.28 -199.15
CA LYS A 1126 1.10 -5.95 -200.45
C LYS A 1126 -0.20 -6.60 -200.91
N SER A 1127 -0.98 -7.20 -200.00
CA SER A 1127 -2.31 -7.76 -200.30
C SER A 1127 -3.29 -6.69 -200.80
N SER A 1128 -3.38 -5.55 -200.11
CA SER A 1128 -4.24 -4.42 -200.50
C SER A 1128 -3.87 -3.86 -201.89
N MET A 1129 -2.59 -3.91 -202.25
CA MET A 1129 -2.11 -3.49 -203.58
C MET A 1129 -2.52 -4.47 -204.68
N ILE A 1130 -2.43 -5.78 -204.43
CA ILE A 1130 -2.95 -6.83 -205.33
C ILE A 1130 -4.47 -6.69 -205.51
N GLN A 1131 -5.20 -6.41 -204.41
CA GLN A 1131 -6.65 -6.22 -204.44
C GLN A 1131 -7.06 -5.01 -205.31
N LYS A 1132 -6.34 -3.89 -205.24
CA LYS A 1132 -6.55 -2.74 -206.16
C LYS A 1132 -6.29 -3.08 -207.63
N LEU A 1133 -5.27 -3.91 -207.92
CA LEU A 1133 -4.98 -4.37 -209.29
C LEU A 1133 -6.08 -5.28 -209.86
N LEU A 1134 -6.67 -6.16 -209.03
CA LEU A 1134 -7.82 -6.98 -209.42
C LEU A 1134 -9.09 -6.14 -209.64
N LEU A 1135 -9.28 -5.06 -208.86
CA LEU A 1135 -10.38 -4.10 -209.04
C LEU A 1135 -10.30 -3.35 -210.39
N VAL A 1136 -9.09 -3.07 -210.88
CA VAL A 1136 -8.85 -2.49 -212.22
C VAL A 1136 -9.06 -3.53 -213.34
N LEU A 1137 -8.92 -4.82 -213.06
CA LEU A 1137 -9.29 -5.90 -213.99
C LEU A 1137 -10.80 -6.18 -214.02
N GLN A 1138 -11.55 -5.76 -213.00
CA GLN A 1138 -13.02 -5.82 -212.94
C GLN A 1138 -13.71 -4.67 -213.71
N SER A 1139 -13.00 -3.58 -214.05
CA SER A 1139 -13.56 -2.35 -214.67
C SER A 1139 -13.29 -2.23 -216.17
#